data_AF-A0A1N7JDD4-F1
#
_entry.id   AF-A0A1N7JDD4-F1
#
_cell.length_a   1.000
_cell.length_b   1.000
_cell.length_c   1.000
_cell.angle_alpha   90.00
_cell.angle_beta   90.00
_cell.angle_gamma   90.00
#
_symmetry.space_group_name_H-M   'P 1'
#
loop_
_entity.id
_entity.type
_entity.pdbx_description
1 polymer ?
#
loop_
_entity_poly.entity_id
_entity_poly.type
_entity_poly.pdbx_seq_one_letter_code
_entity_poly.pdbx_strand_id
1 'polypeptide(L)'
;MVRLRATLFLSCAVSALLASLQGGYARAEDVGRGAFSPSLNDYGTTGLLQMPNGRMGRDGDFSLGFSTSSPYTRFFLTSQILPWLQGTFRYTDISYASYGIVDTQSYKDKSVDVKIRLLQEGPSTPEVSLGFRDVGGTGVFSSEYLAASRRYYGFDFTGGISWGNMGSRGHLPNPFGVISDRMKVRPDGTAAGNVSTGTLSTSFFQGENIGLFGGVEWQTPVDGLRLKVEYDSNNYQNEFQGKALKVTSPINAAIGYRVLPWLDLSLGYERGNTVMFRGAMVSNFNEDMGVPKLDEKAPLPVTGAQKAAPPTLPNQDMLNTSVVGASVDTLFDTMQQHGVVAQSVDLSSPVMTIHLDKTSSTRAEDLAAVGLTVAQMPTVSGIEKVVFRASDGSTLSTMDANRLLQQQASLGGTAPVPEPSAADTDVAGRLFKALDYYGFTGRRVAIKGNRITVVYSQGKFSKLPSAFGRVARAVALTTPPSVSEFDLIEENAGIPVGRVVFQRDDVIAAATSQKSIDELWLNSETPSPEVPQDLAWNDNKDIYPAVSWGLSPNLRQNIGGPNNFYMYQLYANATADVHLTHNLSVSGSVGGNIYNNYADFTYDAPSNLPRVRTDLRSYLISSDVWLDSLHADYITQLAPDWYGRGSVGIFELMYAGVDGEVLYRPVGKRWAVGLDVNHVWQRDFNGGFGLKDYDVTTGHLTWYHQLPFDNMTAALSLGRYLAKDVGATLAIGRRFDNGITLGAWATKTDISAETFGEGSFDKGFYVTIPFGLFSTENTKNRGTFSFRPLTRDGGARVALPIELYAVTGPGDASTDGWQDSMK
;
A
#
# COMPACT_ATOMS: atom_id res chain seq x y z
N MET A 1 9.24 -44.80 37.99
CA MET A 1 8.27 -43.79 38.45
C MET A 1 8.08 -42.61 37.48
N VAL A 2 9.12 -42.09 36.83
CA VAL A 2 8.99 -40.96 35.86
C VAL A 2 8.17 -41.31 34.61
N ARG A 3 8.32 -42.52 34.05
CA ARG A 3 7.46 -43.02 32.95
C ARG A 3 5.98 -43.08 33.33
N LEU A 4 5.66 -43.54 34.55
CA LEU A 4 4.28 -43.67 35.03
C LEU A 4 3.58 -42.31 35.24
N ARG A 5 4.31 -41.27 35.66
CA ARG A 5 3.78 -39.91 35.87
C ARG A 5 3.52 -39.17 34.54
N ALA A 6 4.37 -39.38 33.53
CA ALA A 6 4.16 -38.84 32.19
C ALA A 6 2.95 -39.51 31.51
N THR A 7 2.79 -40.83 31.65
CA THR A 7 1.62 -41.56 31.12
C THR A 7 0.32 -41.11 31.79
N LEU A 8 0.30 -40.81 33.10
CA LEU A 8 -0.90 -40.30 33.78
C LEU A 8 -1.31 -38.90 33.30
N PHE A 9 -0.36 -37.96 33.19
CA PHE A 9 -0.65 -36.59 32.71
C PHE A 9 -1.09 -36.58 31.24
N LEU A 10 -0.46 -37.42 30.41
CA LEU A 10 -0.79 -37.60 29.00
C LEU A 10 -2.14 -38.31 28.82
N SER A 11 -2.47 -39.28 29.69
CA SER A 11 -3.81 -39.89 29.71
C SER A 11 -4.87 -38.86 30.10
N CYS A 12 -4.59 -37.93 31.01
CA CYS A 12 -5.50 -36.83 31.33
C CYS A 12 -5.64 -35.83 30.17
N ALA A 13 -4.58 -35.50 29.44
CA ALA A 13 -4.64 -34.58 28.30
C ALA A 13 -5.36 -35.20 27.09
N VAL A 14 -5.08 -36.47 26.77
CA VAL A 14 -5.75 -37.23 25.69
C VAL A 14 -7.18 -37.57 26.06
N SER A 15 -7.46 -37.93 27.33
CA SER A 15 -8.82 -38.15 27.81
C SER A 15 -9.59 -36.84 27.94
N ALA A 16 -8.95 -35.71 28.26
CA ALA A 16 -9.58 -34.40 28.18
C ALA A 16 -9.93 -34.10 26.72
N LEU A 17 -9.01 -34.30 25.76
CA LEU A 17 -9.28 -34.10 24.33
C LEU A 17 -10.44 -34.99 23.83
N LEU A 18 -10.47 -36.28 24.21
CA LEU A 18 -11.51 -37.25 23.86
C LEU A 18 -12.85 -37.00 24.58
N ALA A 19 -12.84 -36.62 25.86
CA ALA A 19 -14.04 -36.22 26.61
C ALA A 19 -14.63 -34.91 26.06
N SER A 20 -13.78 -34.05 25.52
CA SER A 20 -14.16 -32.80 24.88
C SER A 20 -14.84 -33.00 23.51
N LEU A 21 -14.67 -34.17 22.88
CA LEU A 21 -15.44 -34.59 21.71
C LEU A 21 -16.85 -35.08 22.06
N GLN A 22 -17.14 -35.35 23.34
CA GLN A 22 -18.46 -35.81 23.84
C GLN A 22 -19.20 -34.76 24.69
N GLY A 23 -18.61 -33.58 24.93
CA GLY A 23 -19.22 -32.51 25.71
C GLY A 23 -20.37 -31.83 24.96
N GLY A 24 -21.58 -31.91 25.53
CA GLY A 24 -22.82 -31.42 24.95
C GLY A 24 -22.84 -29.94 24.55
N TYR A 25 -23.71 -29.65 23.59
CA TYR A 25 -23.99 -28.34 23.00
C TYR A 25 -24.34 -27.29 24.07
N ALA A 26 -23.36 -26.50 24.48
CA ALA A 26 -23.60 -25.24 25.17
C ALA A 26 -22.72 -24.17 24.50
N ARG A 27 -23.28 -23.48 23.51
CA ARG A 27 -22.78 -22.16 23.13
C ARG A 27 -23.16 -21.22 24.27
N ALA A 28 -22.18 -20.76 25.02
CA ALA A 28 -22.30 -19.44 25.61
C ALA A 28 -22.11 -18.46 24.46
N GLU A 29 -23.15 -17.68 24.15
CA GLU A 29 -23.01 -16.47 23.35
C GLU A 29 -21.90 -15.61 23.95
N ASP A 30 -21.00 -15.10 23.10
CA ASP A 30 -19.95 -14.14 23.44
C ASP A 30 -20.60 -12.79 23.83
N VAL A 31 -21.28 -12.76 24.99
CA VAL A 31 -21.78 -11.54 25.59
C VAL A 31 -20.81 -11.15 26.71
N GLY A 32 -19.91 -10.22 26.41
CA GLY A 32 -19.20 -9.44 27.42
C GLY A 32 -17.83 -9.94 27.90
N ARG A 33 -17.22 -10.96 27.30
CA ARG A 33 -15.78 -11.27 27.50
C ARG A 33 -15.01 -10.97 26.22
N GLY A 34 -13.90 -10.24 26.31
CA GLY A 34 -13.08 -9.85 25.14
C GLY A 34 -12.77 -11.04 24.22
N ALA A 35 -12.70 -10.78 22.91
CA ALA A 35 -12.36 -11.79 21.92
C ALA A 35 -11.03 -12.48 22.30
N PHE A 36 -11.00 -13.82 22.27
CA PHE A 36 -9.80 -14.58 22.61
C PHE A 36 -8.67 -14.21 21.65
N SER A 37 -7.57 -13.71 22.22
CA SER A 37 -6.37 -13.33 21.46
C SER A 37 -5.27 -14.38 21.68
N PRO A 38 -4.92 -15.19 20.65
CA PRO A 38 -3.80 -16.12 20.73
C PRO A 38 -2.53 -15.41 21.16
N SER A 39 -1.74 -16.09 21.98
CA SER A 39 -0.50 -15.55 22.51
C SER A 39 0.71 -16.09 21.74
N LEU A 40 1.81 -15.34 21.80
CA LEU A 40 3.09 -15.80 21.25
C LEU A 40 3.73 -16.81 22.20
N ASN A 41 4.64 -17.60 21.65
CA ASN A 41 5.57 -18.48 22.36
C ASN A 41 6.99 -17.87 22.32
N ASP A 42 7.97 -18.55 22.88
CA ASP A 42 9.38 -18.12 22.96
C ASP A 42 10.04 -17.94 21.60
N TYR A 43 9.52 -18.66 20.62
CA TYR A 43 10.01 -18.69 19.26
C TYR A 43 9.36 -17.58 18.40
N GLY A 44 8.44 -16.80 18.97
CA GLY A 44 7.71 -15.73 18.29
C GLY A 44 6.48 -16.20 17.53
N THR A 45 6.24 -17.51 17.46
CA THR A 45 5.06 -18.09 16.80
C THR A 45 3.88 -18.15 17.77
N THR A 46 2.66 -18.25 17.26
CA THR A 46 1.49 -18.50 18.12
C THR A 46 1.59 -19.86 18.82
N GLY A 47 1.49 -19.88 20.15
CA GLY A 47 1.77 -21.07 20.94
C GLY A 47 1.78 -20.88 22.46
N LEU A 48 2.30 -21.88 23.15
CA LEU A 48 2.44 -21.91 24.60
C LEU A 48 3.75 -21.22 25.03
N LEU A 49 4.78 -21.96 25.42
CA LEU A 49 6.10 -21.43 25.78
C LEU A 49 7.15 -21.88 24.75
N GLN A 50 7.57 -23.14 24.79
CA GLN A 50 8.46 -23.73 23.78
C GLN A 50 7.67 -24.33 22.61
N MET A 51 6.47 -24.83 22.91
CA MET A 51 5.62 -25.59 22.02
C MET A 51 4.63 -24.69 21.27
N PRO A 52 4.32 -25.02 20.01
CA PRO A 52 3.27 -24.34 19.25
C PRO A 52 1.88 -24.80 19.72
N ASN A 53 0.85 -24.09 19.27
CA ASN A 53 -0.54 -24.50 19.41
C ASN A 53 -1.25 -24.61 18.05
N GLY A 54 -2.51 -25.02 18.03
CA GLY A 54 -3.34 -25.07 16.82
C GLY A 54 -3.83 -23.71 16.32
N ARG A 55 -3.74 -22.66 17.16
CA ARG A 55 -4.34 -21.33 16.93
C ARG A 55 -3.62 -20.48 15.90
N MET A 56 -4.38 -19.73 15.10
CA MET A 56 -3.88 -18.65 14.24
C MET A 56 -4.23 -17.26 14.80
N GLY A 57 -3.39 -16.26 14.55
CA GLY A 57 -3.72 -14.87 14.84
C GLY A 57 -4.85 -14.33 13.94
N ARG A 58 -5.29 -13.11 14.19
CA ARG A 58 -6.22 -12.41 13.29
C ARG A 58 -5.50 -12.05 12.00
N ASP A 59 -6.25 -11.99 10.91
CA ASP A 59 -5.69 -11.60 9.63
C ASP A 59 -4.96 -10.26 9.71
N GLY A 60 -3.72 -10.19 9.22
CA GLY A 60 -2.88 -9.00 9.31
C GLY A 60 -2.20 -8.77 10.68
N ASP A 61 -2.38 -9.65 11.68
CA ASP A 61 -1.63 -9.54 12.94
C ASP A 61 -0.11 -9.57 12.67
N PHE A 62 0.61 -8.64 13.28
CA PHE A 62 2.05 -8.48 13.18
C PHE A 62 2.65 -8.34 14.56
N SER A 63 3.82 -8.93 14.80
CA SER A 63 4.55 -8.73 16.04
C SER A 63 6.06 -8.71 15.84
N LEU A 64 6.73 -7.82 16.57
CA LEU A 64 8.18 -7.74 16.66
C LEU A 64 8.56 -7.87 18.13
N GLY A 65 9.47 -8.78 18.47
CA GLY A 65 9.82 -8.98 19.86
C GLY A 65 11.12 -9.73 20.07
N PHE A 66 11.41 -9.98 21.34
CA PHE A 66 12.51 -10.82 21.75
C PHE A 66 12.11 -11.72 22.92
N SER A 67 12.81 -12.84 23.06
CA SER A 67 12.74 -13.72 24.22
C SER A 67 14.14 -14.10 24.69
N THR A 68 14.30 -14.39 25.97
CA THR A 68 15.54 -14.91 26.54
C THR A 68 15.25 -16.04 27.52
N SER A 69 15.92 -17.17 27.32
CA SER A 69 15.85 -18.37 28.14
C SER A 69 17.19 -19.08 27.99
N SER A 70 18.08 -18.91 28.98
CA SER A 70 19.49 -19.31 28.88
C SER A 70 19.65 -20.75 28.37
N PRO A 71 20.44 -21.00 27.32
CA PRO A 71 21.44 -20.10 26.71
C PRO A 71 20.96 -19.35 25.45
N TYR A 72 19.66 -19.33 25.19
CA TYR A 72 19.09 -18.77 23.97
C TYR A 72 18.51 -17.39 24.18
N THR A 73 18.90 -16.45 23.33
CA THR A 73 18.20 -15.17 23.18
C THR A 73 17.69 -15.08 21.76
N ARG A 74 16.40 -14.82 21.58
CA ARG A 74 15.76 -14.82 20.27
C ARG A 74 15.19 -13.46 19.97
N PHE A 75 15.38 -12.98 18.75
CA PHE A 75 14.65 -11.84 18.20
C PHE A 75 13.75 -12.39 17.10
N PHE A 76 12.48 -11.98 17.08
CA PHE A 76 11.53 -12.51 16.11
C PHE A 76 10.64 -11.41 15.53
N LEU A 77 10.26 -11.64 14.29
CA LEU A 77 9.24 -10.91 13.56
C LEU A 77 8.24 -11.93 13.05
N THR A 78 6.98 -11.77 13.42
CA THR A 78 5.89 -12.68 13.04
C THR A 78 4.79 -11.92 12.35
N SER A 79 4.27 -12.50 11.28
CA SER A 79 3.10 -11.97 10.58
C SER A 79 2.09 -13.07 10.30
N GLN A 80 0.82 -12.78 10.53
CA GLN A 80 -0.32 -13.53 10.05
C GLN A 80 -0.61 -13.11 8.60
N ILE A 81 0.17 -13.67 7.67
CA ILE A 81 0.20 -13.30 6.25
C ILE A 81 -1.16 -13.55 5.58
N LEU A 82 -1.87 -14.62 5.95
CA LEU A 82 -3.25 -14.93 5.56
C LEU A 82 -4.00 -15.46 6.78
N PRO A 83 -5.35 -15.52 6.79
CA PRO A 83 -6.11 -16.07 7.92
C PRO A 83 -5.75 -17.52 8.30
N TRP A 84 -5.09 -18.24 7.38
CA TRP A 84 -4.64 -19.63 7.53
C TRP A 84 -3.12 -19.80 7.44
N LEU A 85 -2.34 -18.73 7.21
CA LEU A 85 -0.88 -18.80 7.04
C LEU A 85 -0.16 -17.78 7.93
N GLN A 86 0.74 -18.27 8.79
CA GLN A 86 1.62 -17.47 9.63
C GLN A 86 3.08 -17.73 9.25
N GLY A 87 3.85 -16.65 9.11
CA GLY A 87 5.29 -16.69 8.93
C GLY A 87 5.99 -16.03 10.10
N THR A 88 7.09 -16.63 10.57
CA THR A 88 7.94 -16.04 11.60
C THR A 88 9.39 -16.07 11.14
N PHE A 89 9.99 -14.90 11.03
CA PHE A 89 11.44 -14.76 10.94
C PHE A 89 12.02 -14.68 12.35
N ARG A 90 13.09 -15.41 12.61
CA ARG A 90 13.73 -15.42 13.93
C ARG A 90 15.24 -15.48 13.81
N TYR A 91 15.87 -14.67 14.63
CA TYR A 91 17.28 -14.73 14.95
C TYR A 91 17.49 -15.35 16.33
N THR A 92 18.38 -16.34 16.45
CA THR A 92 18.69 -16.99 17.73
C THR A 92 20.16 -16.85 18.05
N ASP A 93 20.46 -16.18 19.16
CA ASP A 93 21.76 -16.16 19.80
C ASP A 93 21.95 -17.38 20.70
N ILE A 94 23.10 -18.05 20.55
CA ILE A 94 23.49 -19.22 21.33
C ILE A 94 24.74 -18.85 22.13
N SER A 95 24.54 -18.44 23.38
CA SER A 95 25.58 -17.76 24.18
C SER A 95 26.83 -18.60 24.48
N TYR A 96 26.78 -19.92 24.29
CA TYR A 96 27.87 -20.84 24.61
C TYR A 96 28.74 -21.27 23.43
N ALA A 97 28.35 -20.95 22.21
CA ALA A 97 29.09 -21.32 21.01
C ALA A 97 29.72 -20.06 20.42
N SER A 98 30.94 -20.13 19.90
CA SER A 98 31.62 -19.00 19.26
C SER A 98 31.36 -18.99 17.74
N TYR A 99 31.30 -17.80 17.16
CA TYR A 99 31.13 -17.59 15.72
C TYR A 99 32.52 -17.46 15.06
N GLY A 100 32.97 -18.49 14.32
CA GLY A 100 34.22 -18.47 13.54
C GLY A 100 35.49 -18.80 14.34
N ILE A 101 36.67 -18.49 13.74
CA ILE A 101 38.01 -18.78 14.29
C ILE A 101 38.43 -17.74 15.36
N VAL A 102 37.75 -16.58 15.43
CA VAL A 102 38.08 -15.48 16.34
C VAL A 102 37.02 -15.39 17.45
N ASP A 103 37.47 -15.52 18.70
CA ASP A 103 36.65 -15.86 19.89
C ASP A 103 35.88 -14.67 20.52
N THR A 104 35.40 -13.71 19.73
CA THR A 104 34.80 -12.46 20.25
C THR A 104 33.29 -12.36 20.12
N GLN A 105 32.64 -13.27 19.38
CA GLN A 105 31.19 -13.24 19.14
C GLN A 105 30.56 -14.61 19.35
N SER A 106 29.39 -14.67 20.01
CA SER A 106 28.62 -15.92 20.12
C SER A 106 27.93 -16.30 18.80
N TYR A 107 27.74 -17.59 18.59
CA TYR A 107 27.10 -18.17 17.42
C TYR A 107 25.65 -17.73 17.33
N LYS A 108 25.23 -17.52 16.09
CA LYS A 108 23.91 -17.04 15.82
C LYS A 108 23.28 -17.76 14.64
N ASP A 109 22.02 -18.13 14.81
CA ASP A 109 21.23 -18.84 13.81
C ASP A 109 20.11 -17.95 13.26
N LYS A 110 19.87 -18.03 11.95
CA LYS A 110 18.76 -17.37 11.25
C LYS A 110 17.75 -18.45 10.87
N SER A 111 16.49 -18.28 11.21
CA SER A 111 15.45 -19.28 10.93
C SER A 111 14.17 -18.63 10.41
N VAL A 112 13.47 -19.35 9.55
CA VAL A 112 12.13 -19.01 9.06
C VAL A 112 11.19 -20.15 9.44
N ASP A 113 10.13 -19.81 10.15
CA ASP A 113 9.06 -20.74 10.51
C ASP A 113 7.81 -20.45 9.67
N VAL A 114 7.09 -21.51 9.31
CA VAL A 114 5.82 -21.45 8.60
C VAL A 114 4.79 -22.26 9.37
N LYS A 115 3.61 -21.70 9.60
CA LYS A 115 2.47 -22.37 10.24
C LYS A 115 1.23 -22.22 9.38
N ILE A 116 0.60 -23.34 9.07
CA ILE A 116 -0.54 -23.48 8.16
C ILE A 116 -1.70 -24.09 8.94
N ARG A 117 -2.84 -23.40 8.98
CA ARG A 117 -4.08 -23.95 9.54
C ARG A 117 -4.68 -24.96 8.58
N LEU A 118 -4.87 -26.17 9.06
CA LEU A 118 -5.52 -27.28 8.34
C LEU A 118 -7.01 -27.35 8.61
N LEU A 119 -7.42 -27.06 9.86
CA LEU A 119 -8.82 -27.12 10.28
C LEU A 119 -9.13 -25.94 11.20
N GLN A 120 -10.24 -25.26 10.94
CA GLN A 120 -10.74 -24.24 11.85
C GLN A 120 -11.56 -24.90 12.98
N GLU A 121 -11.50 -24.35 14.19
CA GLU A 121 -12.33 -24.83 15.30
C GLU A 121 -13.82 -24.73 14.92
N GLY A 122 -14.52 -25.84 15.09
CA GLY A 122 -15.95 -25.96 14.86
C GLY A 122 -16.67 -26.52 16.10
N PRO A 123 -17.98 -26.77 16.00
CA PRO A 123 -18.76 -27.28 17.13
C PRO A 123 -18.21 -28.58 17.73
N SER A 124 -17.60 -29.45 16.93
CA SER A 124 -17.04 -30.74 17.35
C SER A 124 -15.58 -30.96 16.92
N THR A 125 -14.99 -30.02 16.17
CA THR A 125 -13.62 -30.12 15.68
C THR A 125 -12.70 -29.13 16.39
N PRO A 126 -11.48 -29.53 16.79
CA PRO A 126 -10.48 -28.57 17.26
C PRO A 126 -9.93 -27.75 16.08
N GLU A 127 -9.29 -26.63 16.37
CA GLU A 127 -8.42 -25.96 15.40
C GLU A 127 -7.14 -26.77 15.23
N VAL A 128 -6.75 -27.10 14.01
CA VAL A 128 -5.56 -27.90 13.73
C VAL A 128 -4.61 -27.12 12.83
N SER A 129 -3.35 -27.05 13.23
CA SER A 129 -2.27 -26.43 12.45
C SER A 129 -1.10 -27.39 12.24
N LEU A 130 -0.54 -27.33 11.03
CA LEU A 130 0.74 -27.92 10.65
C LEU A 130 1.77 -26.82 10.64
N GLY A 131 2.93 -27.05 11.24
CA GLY A 131 4.01 -26.08 11.16
C GLY A 131 5.37 -26.70 10.97
N PHE A 132 6.23 -25.87 10.41
CA PHE A 132 7.62 -26.14 10.11
C PHE A 132 8.44 -25.04 10.74
N ARG A 133 9.38 -25.43 11.61
CA ARG A 133 10.35 -24.54 12.23
C ARG A 133 11.66 -24.67 11.48
N ASP A 134 12.28 -23.54 11.19
CA ASP A 134 13.60 -23.49 10.54
C ASP A 134 13.64 -24.18 9.16
N VAL A 135 12.76 -23.75 8.24
CA VAL A 135 12.60 -24.28 6.86
C VAL A 135 13.72 -23.83 5.91
N GLY A 136 14.42 -22.75 6.26
CA GLY A 136 15.43 -22.12 5.40
C GLY A 136 16.65 -21.56 6.15
N GLY A 137 16.87 -21.98 7.40
CA GLY A 137 18.04 -21.59 8.19
C GLY A 137 19.16 -22.63 8.15
N THR A 138 19.92 -22.74 9.25
CA THR A 138 21.05 -23.68 9.38
C THR A 138 20.60 -25.10 9.75
N GLY A 139 19.32 -25.29 10.08
CA GLY A 139 18.74 -26.59 10.44
C GLY A 139 18.88 -26.95 11.93
N VAL A 140 19.49 -26.09 12.74
CA VAL A 140 19.78 -26.33 14.17
C VAL A 140 18.52 -26.54 14.99
N PHE A 141 17.45 -25.81 14.68
CA PHE A 141 16.15 -25.93 15.37
C PHE A 141 15.08 -26.57 14.48
N SER A 142 15.49 -27.21 13.37
CA SER A 142 14.60 -27.81 12.39
C SER A 142 13.64 -28.78 13.05
N SER A 143 12.34 -28.49 12.90
CA SER A 143 11.27 -29.27 13.51
C SER A 143 10.00 -29.20 12.67
N GLU A 144 9.23 -30.27 12.70
CA GLU A 144 7.89 -30.35 12.10
C GLU A 144 6.89 -30.66 13.21
N TYR A 145 5.67 -30.12 13.13
CA TYR A 145 4.66 -30.39 14.16
C TYR A 145 3.23 -30.35 13.63
N LEU A 146 2.36 -31.12 14.27
CA LEU A 146 0.91 -30.99 14.19
C LEU A 146 0.38 -30.61 15.58
N ALA A 147 -0.40 -29.54 15.66
CA ALA A 147 -0.98 -29.06 16.91
C ALA A 147 -2.49 -28.88 16.76
N ALA A 148 -3.24 -29.39 17.74
CA ALA A 148 -4.68 -29.22 17.85
C ALA A 148 -5.02 -28.41 19.10
N SER A 149 -5.86 -27.38 18.95
CA SER A 149 -6.31 -26.54 20.05
C SER A 149 -7.84 -26.48 20.12
N ARG A 150 -8.37 -26.47 21.35
CA ARG A 150 -9.81 -26.37 21.59
C ARG A 150 -10.10 -25.50 22.81
N ARG A 151 -11.02 -24.56 22.64
CA ARG A 151 -11.35 -23.57 23.65
C ARG A 151 -12.61 -23.97 24.41
N TYR A 152 -12.51 -23.88 25.72
CA TYR A 152 -13.62 -24.01 26.65
C TYR A 152 -13.62 -22.79 27.59
N TYR A 153 -14.54 -21.86 27.34
CA TYR A 153 -14.63 -20.60 28.08
C TYR A 153 -13.30 -19.81 28.02
N GLY A 154 -12.66 -19.57 29.17
CA GLY A 154 -11.36 -18.90 29.25
C GLY A 154 -10.16 -19.82 29.02
N PHE A 155 -10.35 -21.13 28.93
CA PHE A 155 -9.27 -22.11 28.77
C PHE A 155 -9.12 -22.53 27.31
N ASP A 156 -7.89 -22.61 26.83
CA ASP A 156 -7.53 -23.15 25.52
C ASP A 156 -6.57 -24.32 25.71
N PHE A 157 -7.06 -25.52 25.41
CA PHE A 157 -6.31 -26.76 25.56
C PHE A 157 -5.61 -27.09 24.26
N THR A 158 -4.34 -27.46 24.34
CA THR A 158 -3.52 -27.81 23.18
C THR A 158 -2.92 -29.20 23.37
N GLY A 159 -2.94 -30.00 22.31
CA GLY A 159 -2.20 -31.25 22.21
C GLY A 159 -1.59 -31.41 20.82
N GLY A 160 -0.42 -32.02 20.73
CA GLY A 160 0.24 -32.16 19.45
C GLY A 160 1.39 -33.16 19.42
N ILE A 161 1.92 -33.34 18.22
CA ILE A 161 3.04 -34.23 17.92
C ILE A 161 4.11 -33.48 17.16
N SER A 162 5.37 -33.84 17.37
CA SER A 162 6.52 -33.15 16.79
C SER A 162 7.63 -34.11 16.34
N TRP A 163 8.37 -33.68 15.33
CA TRP A 163 9.58 -34.30 14.79
C TRP A 163 10.77 -33.34 14.92
N GLY A 164 11.99 -33.84 14.72
CA GLY A 164 13.21 -33.02 14.76
C GLY A 164 13.58 -32.56 16.16
N ASN A 165 14.18 -31.37 16.28
CA ASN A 165 14.66 -30.84 17.56
C ASN A 165 13.53 -30.79 18.61
N MET A 166 12.35 -30.32 18.23
CA MET A 166 11.18 -30.24 19.11
C MET A 166 10.67 -31.61 19.57
N GLY A 167 10.87 -32.67 18.77
CA GLY A 167 10.38 -34.02 19.04
C GLY A 167 11.37 -34.95 19.76
N SER A 168 12.53 -34.43 20.18
CA SER A 168 13.70 -35.22 20.62
C SER A 168 13.44 -36.12 21.83
N ARG A 169 12.41 -35.87 22.65
CA ARG A 169 12.02 -36.74 23.77
C ARG A 169 11.50 -38.11 23.33
N GLY A 170 11.05 -38.25 22.09
CA GLY A 170 10.79 -39.55 21.44
C GLY A 170 9.84 -40.47 22.21
N HIS A 171 8.58 -40.07 22.36
CA HIS A 171 7.57 -40.82 23.10
C HIS A 171 7.00 -42.02 22.36
N LEU A 172 6.83 -41.91 21.04
CA LEU A 172 6.22 -42.93 20.18
C LEU A 172 7.09 -43.17 18.93
N PRO A 173 7.07 -44.39 18.35
CA PRO A 173 7.67 -44.63 17.04
C PRO A 173 7.04 -43.75 15.97
N ASN A 174 7.83 -43.34 14.98
CA ASN A 174 7.32 -42.52 13.87
C ASN A 174 6.25 -43.28 13.06
N PRO A 175 5.00 -42.79 12.99
CA PRO A 175 3.92 -43.49 12.28
C PRO A 175 4.21 -43.66 10.79
N PHE A 176 5.00 -42.77 10.18
CA PHE A 176 5.38 -42.87 8.77
C PHE A 176 6.46 -43.91 8.52
N GLY A 177 7.09 -44.45 9.57
CA GLY A 177 8.04 -45.57 9.46
C GLY A 177 7.41 -46.85 8.94
N VAL A 178 6.08 -47.00 9.03
CA VAL A 178 5.35 -48.14 8.44
C VAL A 178 5.31 -48.04 6.91
N ILE A 179 5.34 -46.82 6.36
CA ILE A 179 5.26 -46.56 4.92
C ILE A 179 6.61 -46.83 4.25
N SER A 180 7.71 -46.45 4.91
CA SER A 180 9.06 -46.67 4.39
C SER A 180 10.10 -46.56 5.50
N ASP A 181 11.10 -47.43 5.47
CA ASP A 181 12.23 -47.37 6.41
C ASP A 181 13.01 -46.05 6.31
N ARG A 182 12.98 -45.36 5.17
CA ARG A 182 13.58 -44.02 5.04
C ARG A 182 12.98 -43.00 6.01
N MET A 183 11.72 -43.18 6.41
CA MET A 183 11.05 -42.27 7.34
C MET A 183 11.54 -42.46 8.79
N LYS A 184 12.12 -43.61 9.11
CA LYS A 184 12.68 -43.90 10.44
C LYS A 184 14.05 -43.27 10.66
N VAL A 185 14.71 -42.82 9.60
CA VAL A 185 16.06 -42.26 9.65
C VAL A 185 15.98 -40.81 9.20
N ARG A 186 16.35 -39.89 10.09
CA ARG A 186 16.62 -38.50 9.67
C ARG A 186 18.07 -38.50 9.18
N PRO A 187 18.37 -38.20 7.91
CA PRO A 187 19.73 -38.27 7.37
C PRO A 187 20.69 -37.45 8.25
N ASP A 188 21.78 -38.08 8.68
CA ASP A 188 22.87 -37.46 9.44
C ASP A 188 23.70 -36.54 8.54
N GLY A 189 23.07 -35.47 8.03
CA GLY A 189 23.73 -34.27 7.54
C GLY A 189 23.68 -33.11 8.55
N THR A 190 23.03 -33.34 9.70
CA THR A 190 22.73 -32.32 10.74
C THR A 190 23.65 -32.43 11.96
N ALA A 191 24.90 -32.86 11.76
CA ALA A 191 25.96 -32.43 12.67
C ALA A 191 26.05 -30.90 12.55
N ALA A 192 25.51 -30.21 13.54
CA ALA A 192 25.60 -28.77 13.73
C ALA A 192 27.01 -28.25 13.39
N GLY A 193 27.19 -27.71 12.18
CA GLY A 193 28.49 -27.24 11.70
C GLY A 193 28.69 -27.18 10.19
N ASN A 194 28.01 -28.01 9.37
CA ASN A 194 28.29 -28.10 7.92
C ASN A 194 27.06 -28.04 6.99
N VAL A 195 25.87 -27.70 7.50
CA VAL A 195 24.69 -27.49 6.64
C VAL A 195 24.76 -26.09 6.03
N SER A 196 24.89 -26.02 4.70
CA SER A 196 24.72 -24.78 3.95
C SER A 196 23.37 -24.12 4.32
N THR A 197 23.44 -22.96 4.97
CA THR A 197 22.31 -22.05 5.20
C THR A 197 21.47 -21.92 3.93
N GLY A 198 20.15 -22.03 4.05
CA GLY A 198 19.24 -21.84 2.92
C GLY A 198 19.05 -23.03 1.99
N THR A 199 19.38 -24.27 2.35
CA THR A 199 18.88 -25.44 1.58
C THR A 199 17.50 -25.84 2.10
N LEU A 200 16.49 -26.00 1.22
CA LEU A 200 15.18 -26.52 1.63
C LEU A 200 15.34 -28.00 2.02
N SER A 201 15.14 -28.35 3.28
CA SER A 201 15.28 -29.74 3.74
C SER A 201 14.31 -30.66 2.99
N THR A 202 14.79 -31.79 2.48
CA THR A 202 13.94 -32.85 1.88
C THR A 202 13.54 -33.93 2.90
N SER A 203 13.92 -33.75 4.17
CA SER A 203 13.82 -34.76 5.24
C SER A 203 12.68 -34.50 6.24
N PHE A 204 11.58 -33.90 5.77
CA PHE A 204 10.44 -33.60 6.63
C PHE A 204 9.76 -34.88 7.16
N PHE A 205 9.31 -34.83 8.42
CA PHE A 205 8.61 -35.92 9.12
C PHE A 205 9.43 -37.22 9.26
N GLN A 206 10.76 -37.12 9.17
CA GLN A 206 11.68 -38.24 9.34
C GLN A 206 12.30 -38.25 10.73
N GLY A 207 12.63 -39.46 11.20
CA GLY A 207 13.19 -39.74 12.52
C GLY A 207 12.58 -41.00 13.10
N GLU A 208 13.29 -41.63 14.04
CA GLU A 208 12.87 -42.92 14.61
C GLU A 208 11.61 -42.78 15.47
N ASN A 209 11.56 -41.70 16.26
CA ASN A 209 10.50 -41.43 17.22
C ASN A 209 9.96 -40.00 17.08
N ILE A 210 8.70 -39.82 17.46
CA ILE A 210 8.02 -38.53 17.57
C ILE A 210 7.86 -38.11 19.03
N GLY A 211 7.89 -36.80 19.25
CA GLY A 211 7.56 -36.19 20.54
C GLY A 211 6.07 -35.90 20.66
N LEU A 212 5.50 -36.11 21.85
CA LEU A 212 4.17 -35.66 22.22
C LEU A 212 4.28 -34.42 23.11
N PHE A 213 3.50 -33.38 22.81
CA PHE A 213 3.41 -32.17 23.62
C PHE A 213 1.96 -31.80 23.90
N GLY A 214 1.77 -30.92 24.88
CA GLY A 214 0.45 -30.37 25.16
C GLY A 214 0.47 -29.37 26.30
N GLY A 215 -0.65 -28.72 26.54
CA GLY A 215 -0.74 -27.73 27.60
C GLY A 215 -2.07 -27.00 27.59
N VAL A 216 -2.16 -26.01 28.45
CA VAL A 216 -3.34 -25.16 28.59
C VAL A 216 -2.92 -23.70 28.74
N GLU A 217 -3.60 -22.83 28.01
CA GLU A 217 -3.61 -21.40 28.27
C GLU A 217 -4.93 -21.04 28.94
N TRP A 218 -4.87 -20.27 30.02
CA TRP A 218 -6.03 -19.68 30.66
C TRP A 218 -5.99 -18.17 30.50
N GLN A 219 -6.94 -17.62 29.74
CA GLN A 219 -7.24 -16.19 29.72
C GLN A 219 -8.11 -15.89 30.93
N THR A 220 -7.51 -15.18 31.89
CA THR A 220 -8.15 -14.91 33.16
C THR A 220 -9.27 -13.86 33.00
N PRO A 221 -10.14 -13.69 33.99
CA PRO A 221 -11.09 -12.56 34.00
C PRO A 221 -10.43 -11.17 34.05
N VAL A 222 -9.11 -11.09 34.31
CA VAL A 222 -8.37 -9.83 34.24
C VAL A 222 -7.93 -9.62 32.79
N ASP A 223 -8.39 -8.53 32.18
CA ASP A 223 -8.12 -8.21 30.78
C ASP A 223 -6.62 -8.24 30.47
N GLY A 224 -6.25 -8.97 29.42
CA GLY A 224 -4.86 -9.10 28.99
C GLY A 224 -3.99 -10.07 29.80
N LEU A 225 -4.44 -10.54 30.97
CA LEU A 225 -3.68 -11.47 31.82
C LEU A 225 -3.98 -12.93 31.46
N ARG A 226 -2.91 -13.70 31.25
CA ARG A 226 -2.96 -15.12 30.86
C ARG A 226 -1.94 -15.96 31.60
N LEU A 227 -2.35 -17.18 31.94
CA LEU A 227 -1.51 -18.19 32.57
C LEU A 227 -1.34 -19.37 31.63
N LYS A 228 -0.14 -19.94 31.57
CA LYS A 228 0.16 -21.07 30.69
C LYS A 228 0.86 -22.17 31.46
N VAL A 229 0.49 -23.41 31.14
CA VAL A 229 1.23 -24.61 31.53
C VAL A 229 1.44 -25.47 30.31
N GLU A 230 2.65 -25.97 30.12
CA GLU A 230 3.09 -26.72 28.96
C GLU A 230 3.86 -27.97 29.38
N TYR A 231 3.64 -29.06 28.65
CA TYR A 231 4.50 -30.23 28.61
C TYR A 231 5.34 -30.21 27.34
N ASP A 232 6.66 -30.13 27.52
CA ASP A 232 7.66 -29.94 26.48
C ASP A 232 8.16 -31.28 25.90
N SER A 233 8.03 -31.43 24.59
CA SER A 233 8.51 -32.61 23.86
C SER A 233 10.00 -32.58 23.51
N ASN A 234 10.73 -31.49 23.79
CA ASN A 234 12.19 -31.44 23.66
C ASN A 234 12.86 -31.94 24.95
N ASN A 235 13.87 -32.81 24.82
CA ASN A 235 14.70 -33.29 25.93
C ASN A 235 16.01 -32.51 26.09
N TYR A 236 16.35 -31.64 25.14
CA TYR A 236 17.53 -30.80 25.06
C TYR A 236 18.87 -31.56 25.17
N GLN A 237 18.91 -32.83 24.75
CA GLN A 237 20.14 -33.64 24.81
C GLN A 237 21.01 -33.50 23.56
N ASN A 238 20.42 -33.08 22.44
CA ASN A 238 21.09 -32.95 21.14
C ASN A 238 20.95 -31.51 20.61
N GLU A 239 21.34 -30.51 21.41
CA GLU A 239 21.32 -29.10 20.98
C GLU A 239 22.54 -28.77 20.11
N PHE A 240 22.65 -27.52 19.64
CA PHE A 240 23.73 -27.05 18.78
C PHE A 240 25.12 -27.51 19.25
N GLN A 241 25.93 -28.05 18.33
CA GLN A 241 27.23 -28.70 18.53
C GLN A 241 27.19 -29.93 19.47
N GLY A 242 26.05 -30.63 19.54
CA GLY A 242 25.88 -31.83 20.37
C GLY A 242 25.83 -31.53 21.87
N LYS A 243 25.58 -30.27 22.26
CA LYS A 243 25.55 -29.88 23.68
C LYS A 243 24.27 -30.37 24.33
N ALA A 244 24.40 -31.02 25.49
CA ALA A 244 23.27 -31.36 26.33
C ALA A 244 22.98 -30.23 27.33
N LEU A 245 21.73 -29.78 27.40
CA LEU A 245 21.26 -28.87 28.44
C LEU A 245 20.64 -29.67 29.60
N LYS A 246 20.81 -29.16 30.82
CA LYS A 246 20.21 -29.76 32.01
C LYS A 246 18.70 -29.49 32.04
N VAL A 247 17.91 -30.56 32.07
CA VAL A 247 16.44 -30.50 32.21
C VAL A 247 16.03 -31.31 33.43
N THR A 248 15.43 -30.66 34.43
CA THR A 248 14.93 -31.31 35.66
C THR A 248 13.43 -31.61 35.57
N SER A 249 12.69 -30.84 34.77
CA SER A 249 11.27 -31.02 34.53
C SER A 249 10.93 -30.74 33.06
N PRO A 250 10.08 -31.57 32.42
CA PRO A 250 9.51 -31.26 31.10
C PRO A 250 8.29 -30.32 31.18
N ILE A 251 7.89 -29.90 32.38
CA ILE A 251 6.75 -29.01 32.59
C ILE A 251 7.26 -27.58 32.68
N ASN A 252 6.75 -26.72 31.79
CA ASN A 252 7.02 -25.29 31.78
C ASN A 252 5.76 -24.52 32.18
N ALA A 253 5.92 -23.37 32.82
CA ALA A 253 4.80 -22.51 33.22
C ALA A 253 5.13 -21.03 33.00
N ALA A 254 4.14 -20.23 32.60
CA ALA A 254 4.33 -18.80 32.38
C ALA A 254 3.10 -17.97 32.77
N ILE A 255 3.38 -16.71 33.07
CA ILE A 255 2.42 -15.61 33.15
C ILE A 255 2.71 -14.64 32.01
N GLY A 256 1.67 -14.28 31.26
CA GLY A 256 1.74 -13.29 30.20
C GLY A 256 0.73 -12.17 30.45
N TYR A 257 1.10 -10.94 30.11
CA TYR A 257 0.24 -9.78 30.29
C TYR A 257 0.35 -8.83 29.09
N ARG A 258 -0.80 -8.52 28.47
CA ARG A 258 -0.96 -7.46 27.47
C ARG A 258 -1.08 -6.12 28.20
N VAL A 259 0.06 -5.56 28.59
CA VAL A 259 0.15 -4.35 29.43
C VAL A 259 -0.48 -3.14 28.74
N LEU A 260 -0.26 -3.04 27.43
CA LEU A 260 -0.83 -2.02 26.55
C LEU A 260 -1.37 -2.73 25.31
N PRO A 261 -2.30 -2.12 24.55
CA PRO A 261 -2.83 -2.74 23.33
C PRO A 261 -1.74 -3.22 22.36
N TRP A 262 -0.61 -2.51 22.33
CA TRP A 262 0.55 -2.81 21.48
C TRP A 262 1.70 -3.52 22.20
N LEU A 263 1.66 -3.76 23.52
CA LEU A 263 2.79 -4.34 24.30
C LEU A 263 2.40 -5.62 25.04
N ASP A 264 3.08 -6.72 24.68
CA ASP A 264 2.99 -8.01 25.33
C ASP A 264 4.25 -8.35 26.13
N LEU A 265 4.08 -8.71 27.40
CA LEU A 265 5.16 -9.22 28.24
C LEU A 265 4.84 -10.63 28.72
N SER A 266 5.86 -11.47 28.88
CA SER A 266 5.73 -12.81 29.46
C SER A 266 6.93 -13.15 30.33
N LEU A 267 6.67 -13.78 31.46
CA LEU A 267 7.68 -14.35 32.36
C LEU A 267 7.35 -15.83 32.56
N GLY A 268 8.34 -16.71 32.40
CA GLY A 268 8.17 -18.15 32.50
C GLY A 268 9.26 -18.84 33.30
N TYR A 269 8.98 -20.08 33.68
CA TYR A 269 9.92 -21.02 34.26
C TYR A 269 9.91 -22.30 33.44
N GLU A 270 11.07 -22.63 32.89
CA GLU A 270 11.24 -23.67 31.89
C GLU A 270 12.32 -24.67 32.30
N ARG A 271 12.23 -25.89 31.74
CA ARG A 271 13.18 -27.00 31.97
C ARG A 271 13.33 -27.38 33.45
N GLY A 272 12.50 -26.83 34.33
CA GLY A 272 12.57 -26.94 35.79
C GLY A 272 13.78 -26.26 36.44
N ASN A 273 14.50 -25.39 35.72
CA ASN A 273 15.70 -24.74 36.23
C ASN A 273 16.02 -23.38 35.58
N THR A 274 15.26 -22.94 34.58
CA THR A 274 15.59 -21.74 33.80
C THR A 274 14.43 -20.74 33.82
N VAL A 275 14.74 -19.45 33.99
CA VAL A 275 13.76 -18.37 33.85
C VAL A 275 13.74 -17.91 32.39
N MET A 276 12.54 -17.65 31.90
CA MET A 276 12.27 -17.13 30.57
C MET A 276 11.63 -15.75 30.66
N PHE A 277 12.06 -14.81 29.83
CA PHE A 277 11.40 -13.54 29.63
C PHE A 277 11.12 -13.30 28.15
N ARG A 278 9.96 -12.73 27.83
CA ARG A 278 9.61 -12.26 26.48
C ARG A 278 8.98 -10.88 26.54
N GLY A 279 9.40 -10.01 25.62
CA GLY A 279 8.70 -8.77 25.28
C GLY A 279 8.39 -8.72 23.79
N ALA A 280 7.17 -8.34 23.42
CA ALA A 280 6.78 -8.19 22.01
C ALA A 280 5.87 -6.98 21.82
N MET A 281 6.17 -6.20 20.78
CA MET A 281 5.22 -5.26 20.21
C MET A 281 4.28 -6.00 19.29
N VAL A 282 2.99 -5.69 19.36
CA VAL A 282 1.94 -6.30 18.55
C VAL A 282 1.13 -5.23 17.84
N SER A 283 0.69 -5.53 16.63
CA SER A 283 -0.21 -4.68 15.87
C SER A 283 -1.02 -5.50 14.85
N ASN A 284 -1.89 -4.85 14.09
CA ASN A 284 -2.65 -5.46 13.00
C ASN A 284 -2.63 -4.55 11.75
N PHE A 285 -2.21 -5.11 10.62
CA PHE A 285 -2.07 -4.38 9.35
C PHE A 285 -3.38 -4.12 8.61
N ASN A 286 -4.49 -4.71 9.05
CA ASN A 286 -5.83 -4.39 8.56
C ASN A 286 -6.52 -3.31 9.41
N GLU A 287 -5.92 -2.91 10.54
CA GLU A 287 -6.43 -1.82 11.38
C GLU A 287 -5.78 -0.48 10.96
N ASP A 288 -6.54 0.62 11.09
CA ASP A 288 -6.02 1.95 10.80
C ASP A 288 -5.02 2.35 11.89
N MET A 289 -3.74 2.36 11.51
CA MET A 289 -2.63 2.75 12.37
C MET A 289 -2.15 4.18 12.10
N GLY A 290 -2.83 4.91 11.21
CA GLY A 290 -2.37 6.21 10.74
C GLY A 290 -2.46 7.30 11.81
N VAL A 291 -1.44 8.15 11.88
CA VAL A 291 -1.56 9.43 12.61
C VAL A 291 -2.49 10.40 11.85
N PRO A 292 -3.27 11.24 12.54
CA PRO A 292 -4.15 12.23 11.90
C PRO A 292 -3.40 13.15 10.93
N LYS A 293 -4.01 13.44 9.78
CA LYS A 293 -3.45 14.32 8.74
C LYS A 293 -3.73 15.79 9.05
N LEU A 294 -2.67 16.55 9.31
CA LEU A 294 -2.72 17.98 9.64
C LEU A 294 -2.52 18.89 8.42
N ASP A 295 -1.94 18.36 7.35
CA ASP A 295 -1.69 19.09 6.09
C ASP A 295 -2.90 19.11 5.14
N GLU A 296 -4.01 18.49 5.57
CA GLU A 296 -5.20 18.39 4.77
C GLU A 296 -5.94 19.74 4.76
N LYS A 297 -5.88 20.42 3.62
CA LYS A 297 -6.62 21.67 3.41
C LYS A 297 -8.11 21.39 3.39
N ALA A 298 -8.89 22.25 4.05
CA ALA A 298 -10.34 22.18 4.02
C ALA A 298 -10.84 22.20 2.56
N PRO A 299 -11.83 21.37 2.20
CA PRO A 299 -12.46 21.46 0.90
C PRO A 299 -13.04 22.86 0.69
N LEU A 300 -12.77 23.45 -0.47
CA LEU A 300 -13.37 24.72 -0.87
C LEU A 300 -14.91 24.58 -0.85
N PRO A 301 -15.63 25.56 -0.29
CA PRO A 301 -17.09 25.50 -0.20
C PRO A 301 -17.69 25.55 -1.60
N VAL A 302 -18.48 24.55 -1.95
CA VAL A 302 -19.27 24.54 -3.18
C VAL A 302 -20.66 25.08 -2.83
N THR A 303 -20.97 26.31 -3.25
CA THR A 303 -22.31 26.86 -3.08
C THR A 303 -23.28 26.06 -3.93
N GLY A 304 -24.32 25.48 -3.31
CA GLY A 304 -25.42 24.89 -4.06
C GLY A 304 -26.11 25.97 -4.90
N ALA A 305 -26.41 25.66 -6.16
CA ALA A 305 -27.29 26.49 -6.96
C ALA A 305 -28.61 26.69 -6.17
N GLN A 306 -29.13 27.91 -6.13
CA GLN A 306 -30.45 28.19 -5.58
C GLN A 306 -31.45 27.23 -6.23
N LYS A 307 -32.18 26.50 -5.38
CA LYS A 307 -33.22 25.55 -5.77
C LYS A 307 -34.16 26.23 -6.77
N ALA A 308 -34.17 25.78 -8.02
CA ALA A 308 -35.20 26.18 -8.98
C ALA A 308 -36.57 25.86 -8.36
N ALA A 309 -37.48 26.83 -8.37
CA ALA A 309 -38.85 26.63 -7.94
C ALA A 309 -39.48 25.47 -8.75
N PRO A 310 -40.34 24.63 -8.15
CA PRO A 310 -40.93 23.49 -8.84
C PRO A 310 -41.78 23.95 -10.04
N PRO A 311 -41.84 23.17 -11.14
CA PRO A 311 -42.60 23.55 -12.32
C PRO A 311 -44.10 23.52 -11.99
N THR A 312 -44.79 24.63 -12.23
CA THR A 312 -46.25 24.68 -12.25
C THR A 312 -46.79 23.92 -13.47
N LEU A 313 -47.76 23.04 -13.22
CA LEU A 313 -48.43 22.17 -14.21
C LEU A 313 -49.27 22.95 -15.24
N PRO A 314 -49.57 22.36 -16.41
CA PRO A 314 -50.06 23.07 -17.59
C PRO A 314 -51.59 23.17 -17.70
N ASN A 315 -51.99 24.16 -18.52
CA ASN A 315 -53.26 24.41 -19.24
C ASN A 315 -54.25 25.40 -18.60
N GLN A 316 -54.44 26.55 -19.27
CA GLN A 316 -55.74 26.99 -19.80
C GLN A 316 -55.56 27.78 -21.12
N ASP A 317 -56.08 27.15 -22.18
CA ASP A 317 -56.82 27.69 -23.33
C ASP A 317 -56.30 28.87 -24.19
N MET A 318 -55.96 28.47 -25.43
CA MET A 318 -56.22 29.10 -26.72
C MET A 318 -56.73 30.56 -26.74
N LEU A 319 -55.85 31.47 -27.17
CA LEU A 319 -56.09 32.50 -28.21
C LEU A 319 -54.78 33.25 -28.48
N ASN A 320 -54.48 33.51 -29.75
CA ASN A 320 -53.27 34.16 -30.27
C ASN A 320 -52.88 35.44 -29.50
N THR A 321 -52.05 35.33 -28.46
CA THR A 321 -51.51 36.48 -27.70
C THR A 321 -50.22 36.16 -26.91
N SER A 322 -49.54 35.04 -27.20
CA SER A 322 -48.41 34.55 -26.38
C SER A 322 -47.14 35.40 -26.43
N VAL A 323 -46.99 36.31 -27.40
CA VAL A 323 -45.83 37.22 -27.47
C VAL A 323 -46.06 38.49 -26.64
N VAL A 324 -47.31 38.87 -26.37
CA VAL A 324 -47.66 40.05 -25.57
C VAL A 324 -47.71 39.71 -24.07
N GLY A 325 -48.24 38.54 -23.69
CA GLY A 325 -48.29 38.09 -22.29
C GLY A 325 -46.90 37.91 -21.66
N ALA A 326 -46.02 37.12 -22.31
CA ALA A 326 -44.70 36.80 -21.77
C ALA A 326 -43.80 38.03 -21.54
N SER A 327 -43.93 39.05 -22.39
CA SER A 327 -43.14 40.30 -22.24
C SER A 327 -43.66 41.15 -21.08
N VAL A 328 -44.97 41.18 -20.87
CA VAL A 328 -45.62 41.93 -19.78
C VAL A 328 -45.40 41.22 -18.44
N ASP A 329 -45.44 39.89 -18.41
CA ASP A 329 -45.10 39.08 -17.23
C ASP A 329 -43.64 39.34 -16.81
N THR A 330 -42.71 39.37 -17.78
CA THR A 330 -41.29 39.69 -17.50
C THR A 330 -41.12 41.09 -16.90
N LEU A 331 -41.91 42.07 -17.35
CA LEU A 331 -41.93 43.42 -16.78
C LEU A 331 -42.41 43.41 -15.34
N PHE A 332 -43.57 42.78 -15.07
CA PHE A 332 -44.12 42.71 -13.72
C PHE A 332 -43.25 41.89 -12.76
N ASP A 333 -42.62 40.81 -13.23
CA ASP A 333 -41.65 40.02 -12.46
C ASP A 333 -40.42 40.86 -12.10
N THR A 334 -39.86 41.62 -13.05
CA THR A 334 -38.74 42.53 -12.79
C THR A 334 -39.14 43.58 -11.77
N MET A 335 -40.33 44.16 -11.92
CA MET A 335 -40.86 45.16 -10.99
C MET A 335 -40.97 44.56 -9.58
N GLN A 336 -41.54 43.36 -9.44
CA GLN A 336 -41.67 42.68 -8.16
C GLN A 336 -40.32 42.34 -7.52
N GLN A 337 -39.34 41.85 -8.28
CA GLN A 337 -37.98 41.55 -7.79
C GLN A 337 -37.27 42.78 -7.24
N HIS A 338 -37.51 43.95 -7.84
CA HIS A 338 -36.91 45.21 -7.44
C HIS A 338 -37.79 46.04 -6.47
N GLY A 339 -38.88 45.45 -5.97
CA GLY A 339 -39.82 46.12 -5.07
C GLY A 339 -40.52 47.33 -5.72
N VAL A 340 -40.55 47.40 -7.05
CA VAL A 340 -41.26 48.41 -7.82
C VAL A 340 -42.70 47.91 -8.02
N VAL A 341 -43.69 48.74 -7.66
CA VAL A 341 -45.11 48.36 -7.74
C VAL A 341 -45.81 49.36 -8.66
N ALA A 342 -46.40 48.89 -9.76
CA ALA A 342 -47.17 49.72 -10.67
C ALA A 342 -48.61 49.85 -10.21
N GLN A 343 -49.11 51.08 -10.12
CA GLN A 343 -50.54 51.38 -10.05
C GLN A 343 -51.19 51.30 -11.44
N SER A 344 -50.52 51.82 -12.46
CA SER A 344 -50.93 51.72 -13.86
C SER A 344 -49.73 51.88 -14.80
N VAL A 345 -49.89 51.36 -16.02
CA VAL A 345 -48.88 51.45 -17.08
C VAL A 345 -49.57 52.00 -18.33
N ASP A 346 -49.14 53.18 -18.76
CA ASP A 346 -49.62 53.84 -19.97
C ASP A 346 -48.62 53.60 -21.11
N LEU A 347 -49.05 52.89 -22.13
CA LEU A 347 -48.25 52.59 -23.32
C LEU A 347 -48.62 53.55 -24.46
N SER A 348 -47.85 54.62 -24.64
CA SER A 348 -48.09 55.63 -25.69
C SER A 348 -46.83 55.91 -26.50
N SER A 349 -46.56 55.11 -27.56
CA SER A 349 -45.40 55.31 -28.43
C SER A 349 -45.22 56.78 -28.85
N PRO A 350 -44.05 57.41 -28.62
CA PRO A 350 -42.76 56.81 -28.27
C PRO A 350 -42.40 56.81 -26.76
N VAL A 351 -43.36 57.04 -25.86
CA VAL A 351 -43.13 57.12 -24.40
C VAL A 351 -44.01 56.14 -23.62
N MET A 352 -43.39 55.30 -22.80
CA MET A 352 -44.09 54.46 -21.83
C MET A 352 -44.05 55.13 -20.46
N THR A 353 -45.21 55.30 -19.82
CA THR A 353 -45.28 55.89 -18.47
C THR A 353 -45.74 54.84 -17.46
N ILE A 354 -44.95 54.60 -16.42
CA ILE A 354 -45.28 53.69 -15.32
C ILE A 354 -45.61 54.54 -14.09
N HIS A 355 -46.85 54.49 -13.63
CA HIS A 355 -47.28 55.15 -12.41
C HIS A 355 -47.09 54.19 -11.24
N LEU A 356 -46.30 54.61 -10.26
CA LEU A 356 -45.89 53.79 -9.12
C LEU A 356 -46.85 53.94 -7.95
N ASP A 357 -47.13 52.83 -7.27
CA ASP A 357 -47.85 52.82 -6.00
C ASP A 357 -47.00 53.51 -4.90
N LYS A 358 -47.67 53.99 -3.84
CA LYS A 358 -47.02 54.60 -2.66
C LYS A 358 -46.00 53.68 -1.98
N THR A 359 -46.13 52.36 -2.12
CA THR A 359 -45.22 51.39 -1.53
C THR A 359 -44.04 51.00 -2.45
N SER A 360 -43.97 51.54 -3.66
CA SER A 360 -42.94 51.19 -4.64
C SER A 360 -41.55 51.71 -4.25
N SER A 361 -40.50 50.94 -4.54
CA SER A 361 -39.13 51.45 -4.55
C SER A 361 -38.99 52.57 -5.56
N THR A 362 -38.29 53.64 -5.17
CA THR A 362 -37.93 54.79 -6.03
C THR A 362 -36.41 54.92 -6.18
N ARG A 363 -35.63 53.90 -5.79
CA ARG A 363 -34.17 53.91 -5.94
C ARG A 363 -33.79 53.88 -7.42
N ALA A 364 -32.75 54.62 -7.78
CA ALA A 364 -32.35 54.77 -9.18
C ALA A 364 -31.96 53.43 -9.82
N GLU A 365 -31.29 52.54 -9.08
CA GLU A 365 -30.94 51.20 -9.56
C GLU A 365 -32.16 50.30 -9.84
N ASP A 366 -33.21 50.38 -9.03
CA ASP A 366 -34.43 49.58 -9.17
C ASP A 366 -35.26 50.05 -10.36
N LEU A 367 -35.40 51.37 -10.53
CA LEU A 367 -36.07 51.94 -11.70
C LEU A 367 -35.27 51.69 -12.99
N ALA A 368 -33.94 51.62 -12.92
CA ALA A 368 -33.08 51.35 -14.07
C ALA A 368 -33.21 49.89 -14.54
N ALA A 369 -33.31 48.95 -13.61
CA ALA A 369 -33.58 47.55 -13.93
C ALA A 369 -34.93 47.38 -14.63
N VAL A 370 -35.98 48.02 -14.12
CA VAL A 370 -37.31 48.01 -14.75
C VAL A 370 -37.28 48.70 -16.13
N GLY A 371 -36.61 49.85 -16.25
CA GLY A 371 -36.45 50.57 -17.52
C GLY A 371 -35.68 49.77 -18.57
N LEU A 372 -34.69 48.97 -18.16
CA LEU A 372 -33.94 48.10 -19.04
C LEU A 372 -34.80 46.94 -19.55
N THR A 373 -35.58 46.30 -18.66
CA THR A 373 -36.53 45.26 -19.07
C THR A 373 -37.52 45.79 -20.10
N VAL A 374 -38.07 46.99 -19.89
CA VAL A 374 -38.95 47.63 -20.88
C VAL A 374 -38.24 47.83 -22.23
N ALA A 375 -36.99 48.30 -22.21
CA ALA A 375 -36.21 48.51 -23.42
C ALA A 375 -35.90 47.21 -24.18
N GLN A 376 -35.84 46.07 -23.50
CA GLN A 376 -35.59 44.76 -24.09
C GLN A 376 -36.86 44.05 -24.62
N MET A 377 -38.06 44.55 -24.31
CA MET A 377 -39.29 43.89 -24.70
C MET A 377 -39.48 43.93 -26.23
N PRO A 378 -39.56 42.77 -26.92
CA PRO A 378 -39.60 42.70 -28.38
C PRO A 378 -40.86 43.31 -29.02
N THR A 379 -41.93 43.49 -28.26
CA THR A 379 -43.23 44.08 -28.68
C THR A 379 -43.30 45.60 -28.52
N VAL A 380 -42.25 46.22 -27.99
CA VAL A 380 -42.22 47.64 -27.60
C VAL A 380 -41.41 48.47 -28.61
N SER A 381 -41.18 47.92 -29.82
CA SER A 381 -40.45 48.54 -30.94
C SER A 381 -41.10 49.87 -31.34
N GLY A 382 -40.65 50.96 -30.74
CA GLY A 382 -41.22 52.29 -30.88
C GLY A 382 -41.16 53.14 -29.61
N ILE A 383 -40.99 52.54 -28.43
CA ILE A 383 -40.75 53.31 -27.19
C ILE A 383 -39.29 53.73 -27.13
N GLU A 384 -39.08 55.03 -27.21
CA GLU A 384 -37.77 55.67 -27.08
C GLU A 384 -37.51 56.09 -25.63
N LYS A 385 -38.56 56.30 -24.82
CA LYS A 385 -38.44 56.75 -23.42
C LYS A 385 -39.36 56.02 -22.46
N VAL A 386 -38.84 55.70 -21.27
CA VAL A 386 -39.61 55.16 -20.14
C VAL A 386 -39.65 56.21 -19.04
N VAL A 387 -40.84 56.59 -18.59
CA VAL A 387 -41.07 57.60 -17.57
C VAL A 387 -41.70 56.95 -16.35
N PHE A 388 -41.08 57.13 -15.18
CA PHE A 388 -41.65 56.70 -13.91
C PHE A 388 -42.30 57.88 -13.20
N ARG A 389 -43.56 57.73 -12.79
CA ARG A 389 -44.28 58.75 -12.01
C ARG A 389 -44.63 58.22 -10.62
N ALA A 390 -44.53 59.07 -9.61
CA ALA A 390 -45.00 58.77 -8.27
C ALA A 390 -46.54 58.83 -8.21
N SER A 391 -47.12 58.25 -7.16
CA SER A 391 -48.56 58.28 -6.89
C SER A 391 -49.18 59.69 -6.75
N ASP A 392 -48.38 60.74 -6.54
CA ASP A 392 -48.80 62.15 -6.52
C ASP A 392 -48.74 62.83 -7.89
N GLY A 393 -48.35 62.10 -8.94
CA GLY A 393 -48.25 62.57 -10.32
C GLY A 393 -46.91 63.18 -10.70
N SER A 394 -45.95 63.31 -9.78
CA SER A 394 -44.61 63.84 -10.07
C SER A 394 -43.74 62.83 -10.85
N THR A 395 -42.93 63.32 -11.79
CA THR A 395 -42.00 62.47 -12.54
C THR A 395 -40.77 62.16 -11.69
N LEU A 396 -40.53 60.88 -11.40
CA LEU A 396 -39.40 60.39 -10.61
C LEU A 396 -38.14 60.19 -11.47
N SER A 397 -38.31 59.61 -12.67
CA SER A 397 -37.20 59.34 -13.57
C SER A 397 -37.68 59.27 -15.02
N THR A 398 -36.80 59.61 -15.95
CA THR A 398 -37.01 59.44 -17.39
C THR A 398 -35.77 58.80 -17.97
N MET A 399 -35.95 57.66 -18.62
CA MET A 399 -34.87 56.84 -19.17
C MET A 399 -35.02 56.73 -20.68
N ASP A 400 -33.90 56.83 -21.38
CA ASP A 400 -33.82 56.62 -22.82
C ASP A 400 -33.55 55.13 -23.09
N ALA A 401 -34.49 54.47 -23.75
CA ALA A 401 -34.44 53.03 -24.00
C ALA A 401 -33.23 52.64 -24.87
N ASN A 402 -32.88 53.48 -25.86
CA ASN A 402 -31.73 53.24 -26.73
C ASN A 402 -30.40 53.40 -25.98
N ARG A 403 -30.31 54.36 -25.06
CA ARG A 403 -29.12 54.56 -24.24
C ARG A 403 -28.91 53.40 -23.23
N LEU A 404 -29.98 52.85 -22.68
CA LEU A 404 -29.95 51.69 -21.79
C LEU A 404 -29.51 50.41 -22.54
N LEU A 405 -30.05 50.17 -23.74
CA LEU A 405 -29.63 49.05 -24.59
C LEU A 405 -28.17 49.19 -25.04
N GLN A 406 -27.69 50.40 -25.34
CA GLN A 406 -26.28 50.62 -25.69
C GLN A 406 -25.32 50.36 -24.51
N GLN A 407 -25.70 50.68 -23.27
CA GLN A 407 -24.92 50.36 -22.08
C GLN A 407 -24.93 48.85 -21.75
N GLN A 408 -25.98 48.13 -22.12
CA GLN A 408 -26.04 46.67 -21.95
C GLN A 408 -25.36 45.91 -23.10
N ALA A 409 -25.38 46.45 -24.32
CA ALA A 409 -24.66 45.90 -25.46
C ALA A 409 -23.13 45.90 -25.25
N SER A 410 -22.60 46.75 -24.36
CA SER A 410 -21.23 46.65 -23.85
C SER A 410 -20.98 45.50 -22.86
N LEU A 411 -21.99 44.68 -22.53
CA LEU A 411 -21.93 43.64 -21.49
C LEU A 411 -22.44 42.25 -21.90
N GLY A 412 -22.63 41.93 -23.19
CA GLY A 412 -22.68 40.54 -23.62
C GLY A 412 -23.62 40.23 -24.78
N GLY A 413 -23.03 39.84 -25.91
CA GLY A 413 -23.72 39.13 -26.99
C GLY A 413 -23.22 37.69 -27.07
N THR A 414 -24.12 36.72 -26.97
CA THR A 414 -23.86 35.32 -27.35
C THR A 414 -24.04 35.17 -28.86
N ALA A 415 -22.93 34.86 -29.54
CA ALA A 415 -22.88 34.39 -30.92
C ALA A 415 -22.43 32.90 -30.93
N PRO A 416 -22.62 32.18 -32.05
CA PRO A 416 -22.49 30.73 -32.14
C PRO A 416 -21.11 30.21 -31.72
N VAL A 417 -21.07 28.95 -31.26
CA VAL A 417 -19.90 28.21 -30.76
C VAL A 417 -18.60 28.66 -31.47
N PRO A 418 -17.74 29.44 -30.78
CA PRO A 418 -16.46 29.83 -31.33
C PRO A 418 -15.43 28.73 -31.10
N GLU A 419 -14.40 28.74 -31.95
CA GLU A 419 -13.09 28.17 -31.64
C GLU A 419 -12.63 28.59 -30.22
N PRO A 420 -11.81 27.76 -29.52
CA PRO A 420 -11.49 27.92 -28.10
C PRO A 420 -11.22 29.39 -27.75
N SER A 421 -12.11 29.97 -26.95
CA SER A 421 -12.15 31.41 -26.71
C SER A 421 -11.24 31.79 -25.54
N ALA A 422 -10.87 33.07 -25.43
CA ALA A 422 -10.10 33.59 -24.29
C ALA A 422 -10.76 33.30 -22.91
N ALA A 423 -12.08 33.03 -22.87
CA ALA A 423 -12.78 32.61 -21.66
C ALA A 423 -12.42 31.18 -21.22
N ASP A 424 -12.14 30.28 -22.16
CA ASP A 424 -11.69 28.91 -21.87
C ASP A 424 -10.26 28.91 -21.31
N THR A 425 -9.41 29.81 -21.80
CA THR A 425 -8.05 30.01 -21.28
C THR A 425 -8.07 30.55 -19.83
N ASP A 426 -9.01 31.43 -19.49
CA ASP A 426 -9.20 31.90 -18.11
C ASP A 426 -9.71 30.78 -17.17
N VAL A 427 -10.64 29.93 -17.62
CA VAL A 427 -11.10 28.75 -16.87
C VAL A 427 -9.94 27.77 -16.64
N ALA A 428 -9.15 27.49 -17.66
CA ALA A 428 -7.98 26.62 -17.56
C ALA A 428 -6.96 27.15 -16.54
N GLY A 429 -6.60 28.43 -16.62
CA GLY A 429 -5.66 29.06 -15.69
C GLY A 429 -6.16 29.07 -14.24
N ARG A 430 -7.47 29.35 -14.01
CA ARG A 430 -8.08 29.28 -12.68
C ARG A 430 -8.12 27.84 -12.14
N LEU A 431 -8.44 26.87 -12.99
CA LEU A 431 -8.44 25.45 -12.62
C LEU A 431 -7.05 24.97 -12.24
N PHE A 432 -6.02 25.27 -13.04
CA PHE A 432 -4.64 24.86 -12.73
C PHE A 432 -4.16 25.43 -11.38
N LYS A 433 -4.47 26.70 -11.08
CA LYS A 433 -4.20 27.30 -9.76
C LYS A 433 -4.98 26.62 -8.63
N ALA A 434 -6.24 26.27 -8.86
CA ALA A 434 -7.05 25.57 -7.86
C ALA A 434 -6.52 24.15 -7.60
N LEU A 435 -6.07 23.44 -8.63
CA LEU A 435 -5.45 22.13 -8.51
C LEU A 435 -4.13 22.21 -7.74
N ASP A 436 -3.27 23.18 -8.08
CA ASP A 436 -2.00 23.41 -7.40
C ASP A 436 -2.19 23.72 -5.91
N TYR A 437 -3.22 24.51 -5.57
CA TYR A 437 -3.60 24.77 -4.17
C TYR A 437 -3.85 23.48 -3.37
N TYR A 438 -4.39 22.43 -3.98
CA TYR A 438 -4.62 21.15 -3.32
C TYR A 438 -3.45 20.15 -3.45
N GLY A 439 -2.36 20.53 -4.10
CA GLY A 439 -1.20 19.67 -4.35
C GLY A 439 -1.37 18.74 -5.55
N PHE A 440 -2.25 19.09 -6.50
CA PHE A 440 -2.36 18.43 -7.79
C PHE A 440 -1.70 19.29 -8.87
N THR A 441 -1.01 18.65 -9.81
CA THR A 441 -0.47 19.34 -10.99
C THR A 441 -1.44 19.14 -12.14
N GLY A 442 -2.23 20.17 -12.47
CA GLY A 442 -3.10 20.15 -13.64
C GLY A 442 -2.31 20.34 -14.92
N ARG A 443 -2.25 19.31 -15.78
CA ARG A 443 -1.37 19.26 -16.97
C ARG A 443 -2.02 19.88 -18.20
N ARG A 444 -3.26 19.51 -18.48
CA ARG A 444 -4.00 20.00 -19.64
C ARG A 444 -5.49 19.87 -19.40
N VAL A 445 -6.26 20.74 -20.06
CA VAL A 445 -7.71 20.77 -19.97
C VAL A 445 -8.34 21.08 -21.31
N ALA A 446 -9.46 20.43 -21.61
CA ALA A 446 -10.26 20.71 -22.79
C ALA A 446 -11.73 20.82 -22.40
N ILE A 447 -12.47 21.70 -23.06
CA ILE A 447 -13.91 21.86 -22.89
C ILE A 447 -14.56 21.59 -24.26
N LYS A 448 -15.53 20.67 -24.31
CA LYS A 448 -16.29 20.34 -25.52
C LYS A 448 -17.76 20.20 -25.15
N GLY A 449 -18.58 21.17 -25.55
CA GLY A 449 -19.99 21.23 -25.16
C GLY A 449 -20.17 21.47 -23.65
N ASN A 450 -20.89 20.58 -22.97
CA ASN A 450 -21.13 20.59 -21.52
C ASN A 450 -20.13 19.73 -20.72
N ARG A 451 -19.11 19.17 -21.38
CA ARG A 451 -18.09 18.31 -20.76
C ARG A 451 -16.75 19.02 -20.66
N ILE A 452 -16.11 18.91 -19.51
CA ILE A 452 -14.71 19.28 -19.30
C ILE A 452 -13.87 18.02 -19.09
N THR A 453 -12.75 17.92 -19.79
CA THR A 453 -11.77 16.85 -19.63
C THR A 453 -10.51 17.42 -19.00
N VAL A 454 -10.11 16.90 -17.84
CA VAL A 454 -8.98 17.40 -17.04
C VAL A 454 -7.97 16.29 -16.86
N VAL A 455 -6.74 16.53 -17.30
CA VAL A 455 -5.61 15.64 -17.08
C VAL A 455 -4.74 16.22 -15.97
N TYR A 456 -4.50 15.46 -14.92
CA TYR A 456 -3.74 15.91 -13.75
C TYR A 456 -2.81 14.82 -13.22
N SER A 457 -1.81 15.19 -12.43
CA SER A 457 -0.92 14.26 -11.72
C SER A 457 -0.78 14.65 -10.24
N GLN A 458 -0.38 13.72 -9.36
CA GLN A 458 -0.26 13.99 -7.91
C GLN A 458 0.66 13.04 -7.15
N GLY A 459 1.30 13.56 -6.09
CA GLY A 459 2.19 12.83 -5.18
C GLY A 459 1.66 12.68 -3.75
N LYS A 460 0.42 13.08 -3.48
CA LYS A 460 -0.09 13.32 -2.12
C LYS A 460 -1.05 12.24 -1.61
N PHE A 461 -2.07 11.90 -2.39
CA PHE A 461 -3.16 11.01 -1.98
C PHE A 461 -2.95 9.60 -2.53
N SER A 462 -2.80 8.61 -1.64
CA SER A 462 -2.63 7.21 -2.04
C SER A 462 -3.95 6.55 -2.47
N LYS A 463 -5.10 7.04 -1.99
CA LYS A 463 -6.45 6.56 -2.35
C LYS A 463 -6.97 7.36 -3.55
N LEU A 464 -7.09 6.70 -4.71
CA LEU A 464 -7.61 7.30 -5.95
C LEU A 464 -8.98 7.99 -5.77
N PRO A 465 -9.99 7.41 -5.11
CA PRO A 465 -11.29 8.07 -4.94
C PRO A 465 -11.18 9.41 -4.19
N SER A 466 -10.28 9.50 -3.21
CA SER A 466 -10.02 10.74 -2.47
C SER A 466 -9.37 11.81 -3.34
N ALA A 467 -8.50 11.42 -4.27
CA ALA A 467 -7.91 12.33 -5.26
C ALA A 467 -8.98 12.84 -6.23
N PHE A 468 -9.71 11.93 -6.88
CA PHE A 468 -10.77 12.25 -7.83
C PHE A 468 -11.85 13.17 -7.24
N GLY A 469 -12.32 12.90 -6.02
CA GLY A 469 -13.33 13.74 -5.36
C GLY A 469 -12.87 15.18 -5.11
N ARG A 470 -11.58 15.40 -4.81
CA ARG A 470 -11.02 16.75 -4.62
C ARG A 470 -10.86 17.48 -5.93
N VAL A 471 -10.36 16.80 -6.95
CA VAL A 471 -10.26 17.35 -8.31
C VAL A 471 -11.65 17.72 -8.82
N ALA A 472 -12.65 16.85 -8.66
CA ALA A 472 -14.03 17.12 -9.04
C ALA A 472 -14.59 18.39 -8.39
N ARG A 473 -14.31 18.61 -7.10
CA ARG A 473 -14.69 19.86 -6.41
C ARG A 473 -13.95 21.09 -6.96
N ALA A 474 -12.65 20.98 -7.22
CA ALA A 474 -11.88 22.06 -7.83
C ALA A 474 -12.47 22.43 -9.21
N VAL A 475 -12.77 21.43 -10.03
CA VAL A 475 -13.42 21.60 -11.34
C VAL A 475 -14.79 22.27 -11.19
N ALA A 476 -15.64 21.82 -10.27
CA ALA A 476 -16.94 22.42 -10.03
C ALA A 476 -16.83 23.92 -9.70
N LEU A 477 -15.82 24.33 -8.96
CA LEU A 477 -15.66 25.73 -8.52
C LEU A 477 -15.12 26.66 -9.61
N THR A 478 -14.30 26.13 -10.52
CA THR A 478 -13.62 26.96 -11.52
C THR A 478 -14.34 26.98 -12.86
N THR A 479 -15.29 26.06 -13.09
CA THR A 479 -16.04 25.94 -14.33
C THR A 479 -17.45 26.54 -14.24
N PRO A 480 -17.97 27.11 -15.34
CA PRO A 480 -19.32 27.67 -15.37
C PRO A 480 -20.40 26.58 -15.21
N PRO A 481 -21.64 26.94 -14.78
CA PRO A 481 -22.74 25.98 -14.63
C PRO A 481 -23.14 25.24 -15.91
N SER A 482 -22.79 25.76 -17.08
CA SER A 482 -23.02 25.08 -18.37
C SER A 482 -22.22 23.79 -18.55
N VAL A 483 -21.15 23.60 -17.77
CA VAL A 483 -20.38 22.35 -17.74
C VAL A 483 -21.03 21.41 -16.73
N SER A 484 -21.78 20.42 -17.21
CA SER A 484 -22.49 19.46 -16.37
C SER A 484 -21.72 18.16 -16.14
N GLU A 485 -20.68 17.87 -16.91
CA GLU A 485 -19.94 16.60 -16.85
C GLU A 485 -18.43 16.82 -16.68
N PHE A 486 -17.83 16.12 -15.72
CA PHE A 486 -16.41 16.21 -15.37
C PHE A 486 -15.69 14.90 -15.70
N ASP A 487 -14.89 14.89 -16.76
CA ASP A 487 -14.07 13.76 -17.19
C ASP A 487 -12.64 13.94 -16.66
N LEU A 488 -12.30 13.21 -15.60
CA LEU A 488 -11.06 13.40 -14.86
C LEU A 488 -10.11 12.25 -15.14
N ILE A 489 -8.87 12.57 -15.55
CA ILE A 489 -7.84 11.60 -15.90
C ILE A 489 -6.61 11.85 -15.03
N GLU A 490 -6.25 10.87 -14.19
CA GLU A 490 -5.00 10.89 -13.43
C GLU A 490 -3.87 10.28 -14.26
N GLU A 491 -2.79 11.02 -14.43
CA GLU A 491 -1.53 10.55 -15.01
C GLU A 491 -0.49 10.27 -13.92
N ASN A 492 0.28 9.20 -14.09
CA ASN A 492 1.50 8.90 -13.37
C ASN A 492 2.64 8.75 -14.37
N ALA A 493 3.70 9.55 -14.24
CA ALA A 493 4.82 9.58 -15.20
C ALA A 493 4.37 9.73 -16.68
N GLY A 494 3.32 10.51 -16.93
CA GLY A 494 2.76 10.72 -18.29
C GLY A 494 1.89 9.58 -18.81
N ILE A 495 1.67 8.53 -18.02
CA ILE A 495 0.76 7.42 -18.33
C ILE A 495 -0.57 7.63 -17.60
N PRO A 496 -1.72 7.58 -18.29
CA PRO A 496 -3.02 7.57 -17.62
C PRO A 496 -3.19 6.32 -16.77
N VAL A 497 -3.45 6.48 -15.47
CA VAL A 497 -3.60 5.38 -14.49
C VAL A 497 -5.03 5.24 -13.96
N GLY A 498 -5.87 6.25 -14.19
CA GLY A 498 -7.28 6.21 -13.82
C GLY A 498 -8.07 7.28 -14.55
N ARG A 499 -9.32 6.96 -14.88
CA ARG A 499 -10.27 7.90 -15.46
C ARG A 499 -11.64 7.72 -14.82
N VAL A 500 -12.23 8.83 -14.37
CA VAL A 500 -13.55 8.85 -13.75
C VAL A 500 -14.34 10.02 -14.30
N VAL A 501 -15.58 9.75 -14.67
CA VAL A 501 -16.53 10.74 -15.16
C VAL A 501 -17.59 10.98 -14.09
N PHE A 502 -17.72 12.23 -13.64
CA PHE A 502 -18.73 12.64 -12.66
C PHE A 502 -19.77 13.57 -13.28
N GLN A 503 -21.01 13.48 -12.80
CA GLN A 503 -22.02 14.51 -13.01
C GLN A 503 -21.82 15.64 -12.00
N ARG A 504 -21.83 16.89 -12.46
CA ARG A 504 -21.64 18.08 -11.63
C ARG A 504 -22.61 18.12 -10.45
N ASP A 505 -23.89 17.88 -10.71
CA ASP A 505 -24.94 17.95 -9.69
C ASP A 505 -24.71 16.94 -8.57
N ASP A 506 -24.20 15.76 -8.89
CA ASP A 506 -23.87 14.74 -7.89
C ASP A 506 -22.65 15.15 -7.05
N VAL A 507 -21.65 15.78 -7.67
CA VAL A 507 -20.48 16.33 -6.95
C VAL A 507 -20.91 17.44 -6.00
N ILE A 508 -21.78 18.36 -6.43
CA ILE A 508 -22.32 19.45 -5.60
C ILE A 508 -23.19 18.88 -4.47
N ALA A 509 -24.07 17.91 -4.76
CA ALA A 509 -24.93 17.27 -3.77
C ALA A 509 -24.09 16.54 -2.70
N ALA A 510 -23.05 15.80 -3.10
CA ALA A 510 -22.13 15.16 -2.17
C ALA A 510 -21.31 16.19 -1.36
N ALA A 511 -20.89 17.30 -1.98
CA ALA A 511 -20.17 18.37 -1.30
C ALA A 511 -21.02 19.11 -0.27
N THR A 512 -22.34 19.15 -0.45
CA THR A 512 -23.32 19.82 0.42
C THR A 512 -24.06 18.85 1.35
N SER A 513 -23.59 17.60 1.47
CA SER A 513 -24.19 16.54 2.31
C SER A 513 -25.64 16.19 1.95
N GLN A 514 -26.06 16.43 0.70
CA GLN A 514 -27.36 16.03 0.17
C GLN A 514 -27.35 14.60 -0.40
N LYS A 515 -26.17 14.10 -0.80
CA LYS A 515 -25.92 12.72 -1.22
C LYS A 515 -24.69 12.16 -0.51
N SER A 516 -24.62 10.84 -0.38
CA SER A 516 -23.42 10.18 0.16
C SER A 516 -22.29 10.12 -0.87
N ILE A 517 -21.05 9.88 -0.42
CA ILE A 517 -19.90 9.64 -1.32
C ILE A 517 -20.10 8.34 -2.11
N ASP A 518 -20.77 7.35 -1.51
CA ASP A 518 -21.06 6.08 -2.18
C ASP A 518 -22.06 6.26 -3.32
N GLU A 519 -23.08 7.12 -3.14
CA GLU A 519 -24.02 7.49 -4.22
C GLU A 519 -23.32 8.25 -5.35
N LEU A 520 -22.40 9.17 -5.03
CA LEU A 520 -21.57 9.85 -6.04
C LEU A 520 -20.72 8.84 -6.83
N TRP A 521 -20.12 7.86 -6.14
CA TRP A 521 -19.28 6.85 -6.79
C TRP A 521 -20.11 5.90 -7.68
N LEU A 522 -21.28 5.45 -7.19
CA LEU A 522 -22.20 4.59 -7.94
C LEU A 522 -22.74 5.23 -9.22
N ASN A 523 -22.89 6.56 -9.23
CA ASN A 523 -23.35 7.33 -10.39
C ASN A 523 -22.20 7.78 -11.31
N SER A 524 -20.95 7.45 -10.99
CA SER A 524 -19.81 7.80 -11.83
C SER A 524 -19.54 6.74 -12.90
N GLU A 525 -18.97 7.14 -14.03
CA GLU A 525 -18.48 6.19 -15.03
C GLU A 525 -16.96 6.03 -14.88
N THR A 526 -16.46 4.80 -15.03
CA THR A 526 -15.01 4.51 -15.00
C THR A 526 -14.54 3.96 -16.35
N PRO A 527 -14.45 4.80 -17.40
CA PRO A 527 -13.95 4.38 -18.69
C PRO A 527 -12.45 4.03 -18.64
N SER A 528 -11.95 3.43 -19.74
CA SER A 528 -10.53 3.13 -19.86
C SER A 528 -9.68 4.40 -19.68
N PRO A 529 -8.56 4.31 -18.94
CA PRO A 529 -7.65 5.43 -18.72
C PRO A 529 -6.89 5.73 -20.02
N GLU A 530 -7.52 6.52 -20.88
CA GLU A 530 -6.97 7.00 -22.15
C GLU A 530 -7.23 8.49 -22.29
N VAL A 531 -6.25 9.23 -22.82
CA VAL A 531 -6.39 10.65 -23.12
C VAL A 531 -7.00 10.80 -24.52
N PRO A 532 -8.17 11.45 -24.67
CA PRO A 532 -8.76 11.68 -25.99
C PRO A 532 -7.84 12.52 -26.88
N GLN A 533 -7.65 12.10 -28.13
CA GLN A 533 -6.76 12.79 -29.08
C GLN A 533 -7.46 13.88 -29.91
N ASP A 534 -8.79 13.88 -29.98
CA ASP A 534 -9.60 14.76 -30.82
C ASP A 534 -10.05 16.06 -30.12
N LEU A 535 -9.44 16.40 -28.97
CA LEU A 535 -9.80 17.56 -28.18
C LEU A 535 -8.85 18.74 -28.42
N ALA A 536 -9.40 19.96 -28.40
CA ALA A 536 -8.63 21.19 -28.39
C ALA A 536 -8.09 21.45 -26.98
N TRP A 537 -6.85 21.03 -26.73
CA TRP A 537 -6.21 21.10 -25.42
C TRP A 537 -5.68 22.50 -25.09
N ASN A 538 -5.96 22.95 -23.87
CA ASN A 538 -5.22 24.02 -23.20
C ASN A 538 -4.17 23.37 -22.31
N ASP A 539 -2.92 23.37 -22.76
CA ASP A 539 -1.79 22.83 -22.00
C ASP A 539 -1.29 23.85 -20.96
N ASN A 540 -0.97 23.35 -19.77
CA ASN A 540 -0.29 24.13 -18.75
C ASN A 540 1.21 24.19 -19.08
N LYS A 541 1.59 25.17 -19.90
CA LYS A 541 2.97 25.35 -20.39
C LYS A 541 3.95 25.74 -19.29
N ASP A 542 3.47 26.27 -18.16
CA ASP A 542 4.29 26.74 -17.05
C ASP A 542 4.79 25.60 -16.15
N ILE A 543 4.43 24.33 -16.43
CA ILE A 543 4.86 23.17 -15.65
C ILE A 543 6.32 22.81 -15.94
N TYR A 544 6.75 22.89 -17.21
CA TYR A 544 8.02 22.33 -17.64
C TYR A 544 9.10 23.43 -17.80
N PRO A 545 10.33 23.22 -17.32
CA PRO A 545 10.78 22.03 -16.58
C PRO A 545 10.21 21.98 -15.16
N ALA A 546 9.62 20.84 -14.78
CA ALA A 546 9.12 20.64 -13.42
C ALA A 546 10.26 20.06 -12.59
N VAL A 547 10.69 20.82 -11.58
CA VAL A 547 11.82 20.43 -10.73
C VAL A 547 11.30 20.10 -9.34
N SER A 548 11.54 18.87 -8.89
CA SER A 548 11.40 18.48 -7.49
C SER A 548 12.74 18.02 -6.95
N TRP A 549 12.94 18.24 -5.66
CA TRP A 549 14.12 17.77 -4.96
C TRP A 549 13.74 17.28 -3.56
N GLY A 550 14.53 16.38 -3.02
CA GLY A 550 14.30 15.80 -1.71
C GLY A 550 15.61 15.50 -1.00
N LEU A 551 15.55 15.49 0.33
CA LEU A 551 16.62 14.97 1.18
C LEU A 551 16.03 13.88 2.06
N SER A 552 16.52 12.65 1.90
CA SER A 552 15.98 11.49 2.61
C SER A 552 17.08 10.77 3.38
N PRO A 553 16.96 10.57 4.70
CA PRO A 553 17.83 9.67 5.43
C PRO A 553 17.49 8.22 5.06
N ASN A 554 18.51 7.40 4.88
CA ASN A 554 18.39 6.01 4.52
C ASN A 554 19.23 5.16 5.48
N LEU A 555 18.69 3.99 5.83
CA LEU A 555 19.37 2.97 6.61
C LEU A 555 19.54 1.74 5.73
N ARG A 556 20.78 1.45 5.37
CA ARG A 556 21.16 0.16 4.78
C ARG A 556 21.66 -0.73 5.90
N GLN A 557 21.20 -1.97 5.94
CA GLN A 557 21.60 -2.91 6.97
C GLN A 557 21.81 -4.30 6.39
N ASN A 558 22.79 -5.02 6.93
CA ASN A 558 22.98 -6.44 6.68
C ASN A 558 23.08 -7.14 8.03
N ILE A 559 22.15 -8.06 8.26
CA ILE A 559 22.03 -8.82 9.49
C ILE A 559 22.64 -10.21 9.26
N GLY A 560 23.78 -10.44 9.91
CA GLY A 560 24.51 -11.70 9.96
C GLY A 560 25.60 -11.82 8.90
N GLY A 561 26.81 -11.40 9.28
CA GLY A 561 28.05 -11.66 8.57
C GLY A 561 29.12 -12.29 9.48
N PRO A 562 30.18 -12.85 8.89
CA PRO A 562 31.15 -13.63 9.63
C PRO A 562 32.02 -12.93 10.68
N ASN A 563 32.26 -11.63 10.53
CA ASN A 563 33.11 -10.85 11.43
C ASN A 563 32.33 -9.96 12.40
N ASN A 564 31.13 -9.52 12.02
CA ASN A 564 30.26 -8.74 12.87
C ASN A 564 28.80 -9.05 12.50
N PHE A 565 27.97 -9.18 13.53
CA PHE A 565 26.58 -9.58 13.39
C PHE A 565 25.73 -8.51 12.69
N TYR A 566 25.92 -7.24 13.01
CA TYR A 566 25.06 -6.16 12.51
C TYR A 566 25.90 -5.13 11.75
N MET A 567 25.79 -5.16 10.43
CA MET A 567 26.34 -4.13 9.56
C MET A 567 25.26 -3.12 9.24
N TYR A 568 25.61 -1.86 9.25
CA TYR A 568 24.72 -0.78 8.91
C TYR A 568 25.45 0.42 8.33
N GLN A 569 24.71 1.16 7.53
CA GLN A 569 25.10 2.45 6.99
C GLN A 569 23.89 3.36 7.11
N LEU A 570 24.03 4.40 7.93
CA LEU A 570 23.14 5.55 7.95
C LEU A 570 23.73 6.58 6.98
N TYR A 571 22.94 6.98 5.99
CA TYR A 571 23.35 7.94 4.97
C TYR A 571 22.17 8.83 4.59
N ALA A 572 22.42 9.94 3.91
CA ALA A 572 21.37 10.78 3.36
C ALA A 572 21.49 10.84 1.83
N ASN A 573 20.38 10.75 1.12
CA ASN A 573 20.30 10.98 -0.31
C ASN A 573 19.70 12.36 -0.58
N ALA A 574 20.42 13.18 -1.34
CA ALA A 574 19.85 14.33 -2.02
C ALA A 574 19.40 13.88 -3.42
N THR A 575 18.09 13.95 -3.66
CA THR A 575 17.48 13.59 -4.95
C THR A 575 17.02 14.85 -5.67
N ALA A 576 17.12 14.83 -7.00
CA ALA A 576 16.56 15.85 -7.87
C ALA A 576 15.93 15.17 -9.09
N ASP A 577 14.68 15.53 -9.36
CA ASP A 577 13.90 15.03 -10.49
C ASP A 577 13.48 16.23 -11.34
N VAL A 578 13.81 16.16 -12.64
CA VAL A 578 13.52 17.21 -13.61
C VAL A 578 12.70 16.61 -14.73
N HIS A 579 11.40 16.89 -14.75
CA HIS A 579 10.57 16.57 -15.91
C HIS A 579 10.78 17.64 -16.97
N LEU A 580 11.36 17.27 -18.12
CA LEU A 580 11.61 18.16 -19.25
C LEU A 580 10.37 18.26 -20.15
N THR A 581 9.65 17.15 -20.29
CA THR A 581 8.35 17.07 -20.96
C THR A 581 7.44 16.11 -20.19
N HIS A 582 6.22 15.89 -20.69
CA HIS A 582 5.31 14.92 -20.09
C HIS A 582 5.77 13.46 -20.16
N ASN A 583 6.66 13.12 -21.10
CA ASN A 583 7.21 11.79 -21.28
C ASN A 583 8.70 11.68 -20.91
N LEU A 584 9.44 12.79 -20.85
CA LEU A 584 10.88 12.81 -20.63
C LEU A 584 11.23 13.39 -19.26
N SER A 585 11.89 12.59 -18.41
CA SER A 585 12.45 13.00 -17.12
C SER A 585 13.94 12.75 -17.04
N VAL A 586 14.62 13.55 -16.22
CA VAL A 586 16.01 13.33 -15.79
C VAL A 586 16.03 13.33 -14.27
N SER A 587 16.49 12.23 -13.69
CA SER A 587 16.50 12.03 -12.25
C SER A 587 17.91 11.69 -11.77
N GLY A 588 18.31 12.27 -10.64
CA GLY A 588 19.62 12.08 -10.05
C GLY A 588 19.56 11.97 -8.53
N SER A 589 20.43 11.14 -7.96
CA SER A 589 20.53 10.89 -6.53
C SER A 589 22.00 10.87 -6.11
N VAL A 590 22.36 11.71 -5.14
CA VAL A 590 23.70 11.74 -4.53
C VAL A 590 23.57 11.30 -3.07
N GLY A 591 24.30 10.25 -2.71
CA GLY A 591 24.36 9.74 -1.35
C GLY A 591 25.55 10.31 -0.58
N GLY A 592 25.36 10.57 0.72
CA GLY A 592 26.40 10.98 1.65
C GLY A 592 26.34 10.21 2.97
N ASN A 593 27.46 9.63 3.39
CA ASN A 593 27.60 8.89 4.64
C ASN A 593 27.38 9.79 5.86
N ILE A 594 26.59 9.29 6.83
CA ILE A 594 26.47 9.87 8.17
C ILE A 594 27.20 8.97 9.16
N TYR A 595 26.94 7.66 9.11
CA TYR A 595 27.60 6.65 9.93
C TYR A 595 27.67 5.31 9.19
N ASN A 596 28.82 4.63 9.22
CA ASN A 596 29.04 3.43 8.44
C ASN A 596 30.03 2.49 9.15
N ASN A 597 29.67 1.22 9.35
CA ASN A 597 30.56 0.19 9.92
C ASN A 597 30.91 -0.96 8.95
N TYR A 598 30.60 -0.83 7.65
CA TYR A 598 30.93 -1.87 6.66
C TYR A 598 32.43 -2.07 6.45
N ALA A 599 33.28 -1.15 6.93
CA ALA A 599 34.73 -1.33 6.96
C ALA A 599 35.15 -2.53 7.82
N ASP A 600 34.43 -2.81 8.91
CA ASP A 600 34.70 -3.90 9.86
C ASP A 600 34.43 -5.29 9.26
N PHE A 601 33.74 -5.35 8.12
CA PHE A 601 33.47 -6.59 7.41
C PHE A 601 34.68 -7.03 6.60
N THR A 602 35.55 -7.90 7.12
CA THR A 602 36.80 -8.27 6.43
C THR A 602 36.74 -9.57 5.64
N TYR A 603 35.70 -10.37 5.82
CA TYR A 603 35.53 -11.61 5.07
C TYR A 603 35.12 -11.32 3.62
N ASP A 604 35.97 -11.75 2.70
CA ASP A 604 35.67 -11.77 1.27
C ASP A 604 35.43 -13.21 0.82
N ALA A 605 34.19 -13.53 0.44
CA ALA A 605 33.83 -14.88 0.06
C ALA A 605 34.41 -15.23 -1.32
N PRO A 606 35.02 -16.41 -1.50
CA PRO A 606 35.38 -16.87 -2.83
C PRO A 606 34.10 -17.06 -3.67
N SER A 607 34.11 -16.55 -4.90
CA SER A 607 33.00 -16.71 -5.86
C SER A 607 33.57 -17.25 -7.17
N ASN A 608 32.96 -18.32 -7.69
CA ASN A 608 33.25 -18.86 -9.03
C ASN A 608 32.42 -18.19 -10.12
N LEU A 609 31.64 -17.17 -9.76
CA LEU A 609 30.81 -16.37 -10.65
C LEU A 609 31.42 -14.98 -10.79
N PRO A 610 31.10 -14.26 -11.88
CA PRO A 610 31.34 -12.82 -11.92
C PRO A 610 30.73 -12.14 -10.70
N ARG A 611 31.51 -11.29 -10.03
CA ARG A 611 31.08 -10.60 -8.81
C ARG A 611 30.19 -9.42 -9.14
N VAL A 612 28.90 -9.68 -9.24
CA VAL A 612 27.87 -8.71 -9.63
C VAL A 612 27.16 -8.10 -8.41
N ARG A 613 27.17 -8.77 -7.25
CA ARG A 613 26.59 -8.30 -5.99
C ARG A 613 27.50 -8.51 -4.78
N THR A 614 28.39 -9.50 -4.82
CA THR A 614 29.29 -9.80 -3.70
C THR A 614 30.31 -8.69 -3.40
N ASP A 615 30.62 -7.85 -4.40
CA ASP A 615 31.50 -6.68 -4.25
C ASP A 615 30.84 -5.46 -3.57
N LEU A 616 29.59 -5.55 -3.11
CA LEU A 616 28.85 -4.43 -2.51
C LEU A 616 29.64 -3.70 -1.41
N ARG A 617 30.39 -4.43 -0.58
CA ARG A 617 31.23 -3.83 0.47
C ARG A 617 32.22 -2.83 -0.12
N SER A 618 32.88 -3.16 -1.23
CA SER A 618 33.88 -2.30 -1.85
C SER A 618 33.27 -0.97 -2.28
N TYR A 619 32.06 -0.96 -2.83
CA TYR A 619 31.33 0.28 -3.13
C TYR A 619 30.98 1.07 -1.87
N LEU A 620 30.64 0.39 -0.77
CA LEU A 620 30.18 1.01 0.47
C LEU A 620 31.28 1.71 1.29
N ILE A 621 32.53 1.32 1.12
CA ILE A 621 33.65 1.83 1.92
C ILE A 621 34.62 2.72 1.12
N SER A 622 34.48 2.74 -0.21
CA SER A 622 35.43 3.45 -1.07
C SER A 622 35.24 4.96 -1.08
N SER A 623 34.06 5.47 -0.71
CA SER A 623 33.76 6.91 -0.73
C SER A 623 32.68 7.28 0.28
N ASP A 624 32.81 8.47 0.87
CA ASP A 624 31.79 9.03 1.77
C ASP A 624 30.66 9.75 1.04
N VAL A 625 30.89 10.15 -0.21
CA VAL A 625 29.89 10.75 -1.10
C VAL A 625 29.96 10.01 -2.43
N TRP A 626 28.80 9.62 -2.96
CA TRP A 626 28.73 8.90 -4.23
C TRP A 626 27.52 9.33 -5.05
N LEU A 627 27.62 9.16 -6.37
CA LEU A 627 26.48 9.26 -7.26
C LEU A 627 25.72 7.93 -7.24
N ASP A 628 24.57 7.92 -6.58
CA ASP A 628 23.73 6.74 -6.39
C ASP A 628 23.03 6.37 -7.71
N SER A 629 22.43 7.37 -8.37
CA SER A 629 21.83 7.27 -9.70
C SER A 629 21.91 8.59 -10.48
N LEU A 630 21.90 8.50 -11.81
CA LEU A 630 21.69 9.63 -12.72
C LEU A 630 21.22 9.09 -14.06
N HIS A 631 19.94 9.24 -14.37
CA HIS A 631 19.35 8.64 -15.56
C HIS A 631 18.33 9.56 -16.22
N ALA A 632 18.11 9.34 -17.51
CA ALA A 632 17.04 9.94 -18.27
C ALA A 632 16.06 8.84 -18.71
N ASP A 633 14.76 9.09 -18.55
CA ASP A 633 13.70 8.15 -18.89
C ASP A 633 12.73 8.77 -19.88
N TYR A 634 12.37 8.01 -20.90
CA TYR A 634 11.29 8.30 -21.82
C TYR A 634 10.19 7.26 -21.68
N ILE A 635 9.02 7.66 -21.17
CA ILE A 635 7.89 6.77 -20.90
C ILE A 635 6.70 7.21 -21.74
N THR A 636 6.06 6.28 -22.46
CA THR A 636 4.93 6.59 -23.32
C THR A 636 3.93 5.44 -23.43
N GLN A 637 2.71 5.76 -23.84
CA GLN A 637 1.71 4.77 -24.24
C GLN A 637 1.80 4.55 -25.75
N LEU A 638 2.13 3.34 -26.17
CA LEU A 638 2.37 2.98 -27.57
C LEU A 638 1.05 2.73 -28.32
N ALA A 639 0.07 2.13 -27.63
CA ALA A 639 -1.27 1.82 -28.11
C ALA A 639 -2.21 1.61 -26.89
N PRO A 640 -3.54 1.45 -27.07
CA PRO A 640 -4.41 0.98 -25.99
C PRO A 640 -3.82 -0.25 -25.30
N ASP A 641 -3.75 -0.25 -23.96
CA ASP A 641 -3.14 -1.30 -23.13
C ASP A 641 -1.62 -1.57 -23.30
N TRP A 642 -0.93 -0.88 -24.23
CA TRP A 642 0.50 -1.06 -24.49
C TRP A 642 1.31 0.16 -24.05
N TYR A 643 2.32 -0.08 -23.21
CA TYR A 643 3.18 0.95 -22.65
C TYR A 643 4.65 0.65 -23.00
N GLY A 644 5.44 1.70 -23.19
CA GLY A 644 6.85 1.61 -23.51
C GLY A 644 7.69 2.54 -22.65
N ARG A 645 8.90 2.10 -22.30
CA ARG A 645 9.91 2.88 -21.58
C ARG A 645 11.27 2.67 -22.22
N GLY A 646 12.06 3.73 -22.30
CA GLY A 646 13.48 3.67 -22.58
C GLY A 646 14.25 4.51 -21.57
N SER A 647 15.33 3.96 -21.02
CA SER A 647 16.12 4.60 -19.97
C SER A 647 17.62 4.52 -20.29
N VAL A 648 18.37 5.57 -19.95
CA VAL A 648 19.83 5.62 -20.12
C VAL A 648 20.50 6.35 -18.96
N GLY A 649 21.65 5.84 -18.53
CA GLY A 649 22.51 6.52 -17.57
C GLY A 649 23.00 5.58 -16.47
N ILE A 650 23.15 6.11 -15.27
CA ILE A 650 23.51 5.39 -14.06
C ILE A 650 22.22 5.00 -13.34
N PHE A 651 21.93 3.70 -13.29
CA PHE A 651 20.71 3.17 -12.68
C PHE A 651 20.88 2.96 -11.18
N GLU A 652 22.06 2.50 -10.75
CA GLU A 652 22.35 2.18 -9.37
C GLU A 652 23.84 2.32 -9.05
N LEU A 653 24.22 2.16 -7.78
CA LEU A 653 25.59 2.22 -7.29
C LEU A 653 26.57 1.34 -8.09
N MET A 654 26.11 0.17 -8.55
CA MET A 654 26.96 -0.84 -9.19
C MET A 654 26.89 -0.84 -10.72
N TYR A 655 25.86 -0.25 -11.34
CA TYR A 655 25.61 -0.39 -12.77
C TYR A 655 25.12 0.90 -13.45
N ALA A 656 25.65 1.11 -14.65
CA ALA A 656 25.20 2.12 -15.61
C ALA A 656 24.87 1.42 -16.94
N GLY A 657 23.96 1.94 -17.73
CA GLY A 657 23.60 1.30 -18.98
C GLY A 657 22.48 1.96 -19.76
N VAL A 658 21.91 1.16 -20.65
CA VAL A 658 20.70 1.43 -21.42
C VAL A 658 19.69 0.33 -21.16
N ASP A 659 18.42 0.70 -21.14
CA ASP A 659 17.30 -0.18 -20.84
C ASP A 659 16.11 0.18 -21.73
N GLY A 660 15.36 -0.85 -22.12
CA GLY A 660 14.11 -0.74 -22.85
C GLY A 660 13.09 -1.75 -22.33
N GLU A 661 11.88 -1.27 -22.07
CA GLU A 661 10.78 -2.07 -21.54
C GLU A 661 9.51 -1.85 -22.35
N VAL A 662 8.76 -2.93 -22.59
CA VAL A 662 7.40 -2.90 -23.14
C VAL A 662 6.48 -3.68 -22.21
N LEU A 663 5.33 -3.09 -21.87
CA LEU A 663 4.31 -3.72 -21.04
C LEU A 663 2.98 -3.78 -21.78
N TYR A 664 2.38 -4.96 -21.84
CA TYR A 664 0.98 -5.15 -22.18
C TYR A 664 0.15 -5.36 -20.91
N ARG A 665 -0.74 -4.42 -20.61
CA ARG A 665 -1.60 -4.42 -19.42
C ARG A 665 -3.05 -4.09 -19.81
N PRO A 666 -3.86 -5.10 -20.13
CA PRO A 666 -5.23 -4.88 -20.54
C PRO A 666 -6.12 -4.35 -19.41
N VAL A 667 -6.86 -3.27 -19.69
CA VAL A 667 -7.78 -2.65 -18.72
C VAL A 667 -8.83 -3.66 -18.22
N GLY A 668 -9.08 -3.65 -16.91
CA GLY A 668 -10.06 -4.53 -16.26
C GLY A 668 -9.63 -6.00 -16.15
N LYS A 669 -8.43 -6.37 -16.63
CA LYS A 669 -7.87 -7.71 -16.42
C LYS A 669 -6.95 -7.73 -15.21
N ARG A 670 -6.84 -8.92 -14.62
CA ARG A 670 -6.00 -9.20 -13.44
C ARG A 670 -4.59 -9.66 -13.82
N TRP A 671 -4.15 -9.46 -15.05
CA TRP A 671 -2.84 -9.91 -15.51
C TRP A 671 -2.19 -8.89 -16.44
N ALA A 672 -0.87 -8.92 -16.49
CA ALA A 672 -0.06 -8.15 -17.44
C ALA A 672 1.17 -8.96 -17.87
N VAL A 673 1.77 -8.59 -19.00
CA VAL A 673 3.00 -9.19 -19.50
C VAL A 673 3.98 -8.08 -19.86
N GLY A 674 5.17 -8.11 -19.28
CA GLY A 674 6.26 -7.18 -19.55
C GLY A 674 7.46 -7.87 -20.18
N LEU A 675 8.18 -7.16 -21.03
CA LEU A 675 9.47 -7.55 -21.57
C LEU A 675 10.47 -6.41 -21.35
N ASP A 676 11.54 -6.69 -20.61
CA ASP A 676 12.67 -5.78 -20.44
C ASP A 676 13.95 -6.32 -21.09
N VAL A 677 14.77 -5.43 -21.63
CA VAL A 677 16.11 -5.72 -22.15
C VAL A 677 17.06 -4.61 -21.74
N ASN A 678 18.13 -5.00 -21.04
CA ASN A 678 19.10 -4.07 -20.47
C ASN A 678 20.50 -4.42 -20.95
N HIS A 679 21.31 -3.42 -21.32
CA HIS A 679 22.74 -3.60 -21.51
C HIS A 679 23.49 -2.68 -20.54
N VAL A 680 24.25 -3.28 -19.62
CA VAL A 680 24.83 -2.58 -18.47
C VAL A 680 26.31 -2.86 -18.33
N TRP A 681 27.03 -1.84 -17.88
CA TRP A 681 28.44 -1.87 -17.48
C TRP A 681 28.54 -1.74 -15.97
N GLN A 682 29.41 -2.54 -15.37
CA GLN A 682 29.70 -2.44 -13.95
C GLN A 682 30.49 -1.15 -13.67
N ARG A 683 30.14 -0.44 -12.60
CA ARG A 683 30.76 0.83 -12.22
C ARG A 683 32.02 0.63 -11.37
N ASP A 684 32.90 1.61 -11.36
CA ASP A 684 34.03 1.66 -10.43
C ASP A 684 33.57 1.86 -8.98
N PHE A 685 34.39 1.41 -8.03
CA PHE A 685 34.04 1.46 -6.60
C PHE A 685 33.98 2.88 -6.02
N ASN A 686 34.59 3.87 -6.66
CA ASN A 686 34.65 5.26 -6.17
C ASN A 686 33.32 6.02 -6.23
N GLY A 687 32.24 5.38 -6.69
CA GLY A 687 30.91 5.98 -6.73
C GLY A 687 30.74 7.12 -7.75
N GLY A 688 31.72 7.36 -8.62
CA GLY A 688 31.67 8.37 -9.68
C GLY A 688 31.11 7.81 -11.01
N PHE A 689 31.59 8.36 -12.13
CA PHE A 689 31.21 7.95 -13.49
C PHE A 689 32.08 6.82 -14.09
N GLY A 690 33.07 6.33 -13.33
CA GLY A 690 34.00 5.29 -13.80
C GLY A 690 33.31 3.95 -14.07
N LEU A 691 33.81 3.21 -15.06
CA LEU A 691 33.30 1.91 -15.49
C LEU A 691 34.43 0.88 -15.49
N LYS A 692 34.10 -0.33 -15.05
CA LYS A 692 34.97 -1.51 -15.12
C LYS A 692 34.87 -2.19 -16.48
N ASP A 693 35.86 -3.04 -16.77
CA ASP A 693 35.85 -3.97 -17.89
C ASP A 693 34.94 -5.19 -17.62
N TYR A 694 33.66 -4.92 -17.36
CA TYR A 694 32.61 -5.92 -17.26
C TYR A 694 31.28 -5.36 -17.73
N ASP A 695 30.75 -5.95 -18.79
CA ASP A 695 29.41 -5.68 -19.30
C ASP A 695 28.57 -6.96 -19.45
N VAL A 696 27.26 -6.76 -19.44
CA VAL A 696 26.29 -7.83 -19.64
C VAL A 696 24.99 -7.29 -20.23
N THR A 697 24.43 -8.04 -21.18
CA THR A 697 23.04 -7.88 -21.60
C THR A 697 22.14 -8.84 -20.81
N THR A 698 21.16 -8.29 -20.13
CA THR A 698 20.13 -9.00 -19.38
C THR A 698 18.75 -8.73 -19.99
N GLY A 699 17.75 -9.52 -19.63
CA GLY A 699 16.38 -9.28 -20.07
C GLY A 699 15.44 -10.35 -19.58
N HIS A 700 14.20 -9.96 -19.29
CA HIS A 700 13.20 -10.83 -18.70
C HIS A 700 11.84 -10.67 -19.36
N LEU A 701 11.17 -11.80 -19.56
CA LEU A 701 9.74 -11.86 -19.80
C LEU A 701 9.05 -12.05 -18.45
N THR A 702 8.24 -11.09 -18.03
CA THR A 702 7.54 -11.14 -16.74
C THR A 702 6.03 -11.23 -16.94
N TRP A 703 5.42 -12.26 -16.35
CA TRP A 703 3.98 -12.38 -16.21
C TRP A 703 3.55 -11.94 -14.82
N TYR A 704 2.66 -10.95 -14.78
CA TYR A 704 2.08 -10.43 -13.55
C TYR A 704 0.64 -10.92 -13.42
N HIS A 705 0.22 -11.27 -12.21
CA HIS A 705 -1.14 -11.70 -11.93
C HIS A 705 -1.62 -11.25 -10.54
N GLN A 706 -2.71 -10.49 -10.51
CA GLN A 706 -3.47 -10.19 -9.31
C GLN A 706 -4.34 -11.40 -8.94
N LEU A 707 -3.98 -12.10 -7.87
CA LEU A 707 -4.74 -13.25 -7.39
C LEU A 707 -6.15 -12.82 -6.94
N PRO A 708 -7.15 -13.68 -7.07
CA PRO A 708 -8.54 -13.30 -6.83
C PRO A 708 -8.93 -13.16 -5.36
N PHE A 709 -7.99 -13.36 -4.45
CA PHE A 709 -8.19 -13.38 -3.01
C PHE A 709 -7.12 -12.54 -2.31
N ASP A 710 -7.49 -12.00 -1.15
CA ASP A 710 -6.59 -11.41 -0.14
C ASP A 710 -5.65 -10.30 -0.64
N ASN A 711 -5.97 -9.64 -1.76
CA ASN A 711 -5.17 -8.56 -2.37
C ASN A 711 -3.71 -8.95 -2.61
N MET A 712 -3.51 -10.16 -3.16
CA MET A 712 -2.20 -10.72 -3.46
C MET A 712 -1.82 -10.53 -4.94
N THR A 713 -0.54 -10.27 -5.18
CA THR A 713 0.06 -10.18 -6.52
C THR A 713 1.14 -11.24 -6.66
N ALA A 714 1.21 -11.88 -7.82
CA ALA A 714 2.30 -12.77 -8.21
C ALA A 714 2.99 -12.24 -9.47
N ALA A 715 4.31 -12.36 -9.51
CA ALA A 715 5.13 -12.06 -10.68
C ALA A 715 6.05 -13.24 -10.97
N LEU A 716 6.00 -13.77 -12.20
CA LEU A 716 6.90 -14.79 -12.70
C LEU A 716 7.73 -14.20 -13.82
N SER A 717 9.04 -14.09 -13.61
CA SER A 717 9.98 -13.53 -14.57
C SER A 717 10.93 -14.62 -15.06
N LEU A 718 11.10 -14.72 -16.37
CA LEU A 718 11.98 -15.69 -17.03
C LEU A 718 13.02 -14.93 -17.84
N GLY A 719 14.31 -15.18 -17.63
CA GLY A 719 15.32 -14.36 -18.29
C GLY A 719 16.77 -14.65 -17.93
N ARG A 720 17.63 -13.74 -18.39
CA ARG A 720 19.08 -13.74 -18.10
C ARG A 720 19.39 -12.69 -17.05
N TYR A 721 20.22 -13.09 -16.08
CA TYR A 721 20.64 -12.29 -14.92
C TYR A 721 22.05 -11.72 -15.09
N LEU A 722 22.46 -10.86 -14.16
CA LEU A 722 23.73 -10.13 -14.22
C LEU A 722 24.95 -11.04 -14.29
N ALA A 723 24.96 -12.17 -13.58
CA ALA A 723 26.07 -13.14 -13.63
C ALA A 723 26.07 -14.01 -14.90
N LYS A 724 25.28 -13.63 -15.93
CA LYS A 724 25.11 -14.29 -17.24
C LYS A 724 24.35 -15.62 -17.18
N ASP A 725 23.82 -15.97 -16.01
CA ASP A 725 22.98 -17.13 -15.77
C ASP A 725 21.54 -16.92 -16.26
N VAL A 726 20.85 -18.02 -16.57
CA VAL A 726 19.48 -18.01 -17.08
C VAL A 726 18.57 -18.75 -16.12
N GLY A 727 17.40 -18.17 -15.83
CA GLY A 727 16.49 -18.78 -14.89
C GLY A 727 15.16 -18.08 -14.72
N ALA A 728 14.51 -18.41 -13.61
CA ALA A 728 13.18 -17.95 -13.27
C ALA A 728 13.16 -17.35 -11.87
N THR A 729 12.47 -16.23 -11.71
CA THR A 729 12.12 -15.66 -10.40
C THR A 729 10.63 -15.68 -10.23
N LEU A 730 10.18 -16.21 -9.10
CA LEU A 730 8.81 -16.09 -8.62
C LEU A 730 8.80 -15.11 -7.45
N ALA A 731 8.00 -14.05 -7.55
CA ALA A 731 7.70 -13.14 -6.46
C ALA A 731 6.21 -13.18 -6.15
N ILE A 732 5.86 -13.18 -4.85
CA ILE A 732 4.48 -13.11 -4.37
C ILE A 732 4.42 -12.07 -3.25
N GLY A 733 3.46 -11.14 -3.35
CA GLY A 733 3.22 -10.10 -2.36
C GLY A 733 1.75 -10.03 -1.97
N ARG A 734 1.47 -9.58 -0.75
CA ARG A 734 0.15 -9.23 -0.23
C ARG A 734 0.16 -7.79 0.24
N ARG A 735 -0.79 -6.99 -0.22
CA ARG A 735 -1.00 -5.61 0.25
C ARG A 735 -2.21 -5.54 1.18
N PHE A 736 -2.00 -5.02 2.38
CA PHE A 736 -3.03 -4.83 3.40
C PHE A 736 -3.75 -3.48 3.20
N ASP A 737 -4.90 -3.30 3.86
CA ASP A 737 -5.78 -2.14 3.69
C ASP A 737 -5.12 -0.80 4.08
N ASN A 738 -4.21 -0.83 5.04
CA ASN A 738 -3.41 0.33 5.45
C ASN A 738 -2.24 0.64 4.49
N GLY A 739 -2.06 -0.16 3.45
CA GLY A 739 -1.05 0.01 2.42
C GLY A 739 0.29 -0.65 2.69
N ILE A 740 0.47 -1.35 3.81
CA ILE A 740 1.66 -2.20 4.04
C ILE A 740 1.65 -3.34 3.03
N THR A 741 2.80 -3.66 2.45
CA THR A 741 2.99 -4.83 1.59
C THR A 741 3.94 -5.80 2.25
N LEU A 742 3.58 -7.08 2.30
CA LEU A 742 4.47 -8.19 2.68
C LEU A 742 4.67 -9.10 1.48
N GLY A 743 5.90 -9.45 1.14
CA GLY A 743 6.12 -10.41 0.07
C GLY A 743 7.41 -11.20 0.21
N ALA A 744 7.53 -12.19 -0.66
CA ALA A 744 8.69 -13.06 -0.76
C ALA A 744 9.02 -13.34 -2.22
N TRP A 745 10.27 -13.67 -2.49
CA TRP A 745 10.71 -14.11 -3.80
C TRP A 745 11.70 -15.26 -3.71
N ALA A 746 11.79 -16.00 -4.81
CA ALA A 746 12.80 -17.02 -5.03
C ALA A 746 13.23 -17.01 -6.50
N THR A 747 14.53 -17.04 -6.75
CA THR A 747 15.14 -17.09 -8.07
C THR A 747 15.94 -18.37 -8.22
N LYS A 748 15.56 -19.22 -9.18
CA LYS A 748 16.30 -20.43 -9.54
C LYS A 748 16.84 -20.31 -10.95
N THR A 749 18.15 -20.49 -11.09
CA THR A 749 18.85 -20.43 -12.38
C THR A 749 19.56 -21.74 -12.70
N ASP A 750 20.19 -21.79 -13.86
CA ASP A 750 21.01 -22.91 -14.34
C ASP A 750 22.33 -23.11 -13.56
N ILE A 751 22.65 -22.21 -12.62
CA ILE A 751 23.78 -22.36 -11.69
C ILE A 751 23.53 -23.56 -10.75
N SER A 752 24.52 -24.45 -10.67
CA SER A 752 24.50 -25.60 -9.75
C SER A 752 24.55 -25.14 -8.28
N ALA A 753 24.01 -25.95 -7.36
CA ALA A 753 24.06 -25.63 -5.93
C ALA A 753 25.51 -25.50 -5.40
N GLU A 754 26.45 -26.27 -5.97
CA GLU A 754 27.88 -26.20 -5.62
C GLU A 754 28.50 -24.87 -6.06
N THR A 755 28.18 -24.40 -7.28
CA THR A 755 28.68 -23.14 -7.83
C THR A 755 28.03 -21.93 -7.17
N PHE A 756 26.73 -22.00 -6.87
CA PHE A 756 26.01 -20.96 -6.14
C PHE A 756 26.56 -20.79 -4.72
N GLY A 757 26.99 -21.91 -4.12
CA GLY A 757 27.44 -21.99 -2.74
C GLY A 757 26.27 -22.06 -1.77
N GLU A 758 26.51 -21.59 -0.56
CA GLU A 758 25.53 -21.58 0.52
C GLU A 758 24.23 -20.87 0.08
N GLY A 759 23.08 -21.53 0.27
CA GLY A 759 21.76 -21.03 -0.12
C GLY A 759 21.13 -21.76 -1.31
N SER A 760 21.94 -22.39 -2.18
CA SER A 760 21.56 -23.16 -3.38
C SER A 760 20.75 -22.43 -4.48
N PHE A 761 20.12 -21.30 -4.15
CA PHE A 761 19.38 -20.38 -5.02
C PHE A 761 19.06 -19.08 -4.26
N ASP A 762 18.78 -17.97 -4.97
CA ASP A 762 18.48 -16.68 -4.34
C ASP A 762 17.04 -16.61 -3.83
N LYS A 763 16.85 -16.00 -2.66
CA LYS A 763 15.54 -15.86 -2.03
C LYS A 763 15.54 -14.79 -0.95
N GLY A 764 14.36 -14.26 -0.65
CA GLY A 764 14.18 -13.39 0.49
C GLY A 764 12.72 -13.03 0.72
N PHE A 765 12.51 -12.16 1.68
CA PHE A 765 11.23 -11.52 1.94
C PHE A 765 11.40 -10.03 2.18
N TYR A 766 10.32 -9.28 2.03
CA TYR A 766 10.31 -7.83 2.21
C TYR A 766 9.02 -7.36 2.86
N VAL A 767 9.12 -6.21 3.50
CA VAL A 767 8.02 -5.45 4.08
C VAL A 767 8.13 -4.02 3.57
N THR A 768 7.12 -3.54 2.87
CA THR A 768 7.05 -2.13 2.45
C THR A 768 6.03 -1.41 3.31
N ILE A 769 6.46 -0.35 3.99
CA ILE A 769 5.66 0.41 4.96
C ILE A 769 5.44 1.83 4.43
N PRO A 770 4.18 2.28 4.25
CA PRO A 770 3.90 3.67 3.92
C PRO A 770 4.31 4.62 5.04
N PHE A 771 5.11 5.64 4.73
CA PHE A 771 5.45 6.71 5.68
C PHE A 771 4.22 7.55 6.03
N GLY A 772 3.20 7.54 5.18
CA GLY A 772 1.87 8.09 5.49
C GLY A 772 1.26 7.50 6.77
N LEU A 773 1.68 6.33 7.27
CA LEU A 773 1.18 5.82 8.55
C LEU A 773 1.73 6.59 9.76
N PHE A 774 2.92 7.16 9.64
CA PHE A 774 3.61 7.85 10.75
C PHE A 774 3.75 9.36 10.54
N SER A 775 3.38 9.87 9.38
CA SER A 775 3.45 11.29 9.04
C SER A 775 2.13 12.01 9.27
N THR A 776 2.18 13.20 9.88
CA THR A 776 1.05 14.14 9.95
C THR A 776 0.72 14.76 8.60
N GLU A 777 1.55 14.51 7.57
CA GLU A 777 1.31 14.95 6.21
C GLU A 777 0.87 13.78 5.31
N ASN A 778 0.12 14.08 4.26
CA ASN A 778 -0.20 13.12 3.23
C ASN A 778 1.03 12.93 2.32
N THR A 779 1.49 11.69 2.21
CA THR A 779 2.65 11.34 1.39
C THR A 779 2.44 9.96 0.78
N LYS A 780 2.91 9.79 -0.46
CA LYS A 780 3.03 8.48 -1.11
C LYS A 780 4.36 7.78 -0.79
N ASN A 781 5.25 8.40 -0.02
CA ASN A 781 6.56 7.82 0.30
C ASN A 781 6.43 6.57 1.18
N ARG A 782 7.36 5.63 0.98
CA ARG A 782 7.39 4.33 1.64
C ARG A 782 8.82 3.97 2.03
N GLY A 783 8.96 3.13 3.04
CA GLY A 783 10.23 2.47 3.39
C GLY A 783 10.12 0.97 3.17
N THR A 784 11.13 0.37 2.54
CA THR A 784 11.19 -1.08 2.34
C THR A 784 12.24 -1.69 3.26
N PHE A 785 11.83 -2.64 4.09
CA PHE A 785 12.71 -3.55 4.81
C PHE A 785 12.80 -4.85 4.01
N SER A 786 14.00 -5.26 3.61
CA SER A 786 14.23 -6.55 2.96
C SER A 786 15.16 -7.42 3.79
N PHE A 787 14.91 -8.73 3.76
CA PHE A 787 15.79 -9.72 4.33
C PHE A 787 16.17 -10.75 3.27
N ARG A 788 17.48 -10.95 3.14
CA ARG A 788 18.11 -11.95 2.30
C ARG A 788 19.07 -12.76 3.16
N PRO A 789 19.00 -14.10 3.19
CA PRO A 789 19.88 -14.91 4.03
C PRO A 789 21.36 -14.63 3.78
N LEU A 790 21.73 -14.52 2.50
CA LEU A 790 23.08 -14.27 2.02
C LEU A 790 23.05 -13.56 0.66
N THR A 791 23.82 -12.48 0.49
CA THR A 791 24.00 -11.82 -0.81
C THR A 791 24.89 -12.68 -1.70
N ARG A 792 24.37 -13.12 -2.85
CA ARG A 792 25.07 -13.94 -3.85
C ARG A 792 24.94 -13.31 -5.24
N ASP A 793 25.79 -13.78 -6.15
CA ASP A 793 25.87 -13.26 -7.52
C ASP A 793 24.84 -13.88 -8.47
N GLY A 794 24.47 -15.14 -8.25
CA GLY A 794 23.51 -15.86 -9.11
C GLY A 794 22.08 -15.35 -8.96
N GLY A 795 21.34 -15.24 -10.06
CA GLY A 795 19.95 -14.77 -10.06
C GLY A 795 19.80 -13.27 -9.75
N ALA A 796 20.89 -12.49 -9.77
CA ALA A 796 20.85 -11.06 -9.48
C ALA A 796 20.38 -10.24 -10.71
N ARG A 797 19.46 -9.29 -10.50
CA ARG A 797 19.00 -8.36 -11.54
C ARG A 797 19.64 -6.99 -11.37
N VAL A 798 19.74 -6.23 -12.46
CA VAL A 798 20.01 -4.79 -12.38
C VAL A 798 18.85 -4.11 -11.65
N ALA A 799 19.17 -3.18 -10.77
CA ALA A 799 18.20 -2.34 -10.09
C ALA A 799 17.76 -1.20 -11.00
N LEU A 800 16.60 -1.33 -11.65
CA LEU A 800 16.06 -0.25 -12.47
C LEU A 800 15.36 0.81 -11.61
N PRO A 801 15.48 2.11 -11.93
CA PRO A 801 14.84 3.18 -11.16
C PRO A 801 13.31 3.20 -11.34
N ILE A 802 12.83 2.88 -12.54
CA ILE A 802 11.42 2.90 -12.92
C ILE A 802 11.11 1.60 -13.65
N GLU A 803 9.95 1.01 -13.42
CA GLU A 803 9.43 -0.13 -14.20
C GLU A 803 7.99 0.15 -14.64
N LEU A 804 7.59 -0.31 -15.83
CA LEU A 804 6.26 0.01 -16.38
C LEU A 804 5.12 -0.58 -15.55
N TYR A 805 5.28 -1.78 -15.01
CA TYR A 805 4.22 -2.40 -14.19
C TYR A 805 3.91 -1.55 -12.94
N ALA A 806 4.96 -0.94 -12.38
CA ALA A 806 4.90 -0.04 -11.25
C ALA A 806 4.14 1.26 -11.58
N VAL A 807 4.47 1.90 -12.71
CA VAL A 807 3.88 3.20 -13.05
C VAL A 807 2.48 3.12 -13.66
N THR A 808 2.11 1.99 -14.29
CA THR A 808 0.85 1.84 -15.05
C THR A 808 -0.36 1.41 -14.23
N GLY A 809 -0.20 0.98 -12.99
CA GLY A 809 -1.34 0.42 -12.24
C GLY A 809 -2.10 1.43 -11.40
N PRO A 810 -3.41 1.19 -11.21
CA PRO A 810 -4.29 2.10 -10.47
C PRO A 810 -3.87 2.15 -9.00
N GLY A 811 -3.57 3.36 -8.51
CA GLY A 811 -3.17 3.55 -7.13
C GLY A 811 -1.83 2.89 -6.82
N ASP A 812 -0.74 3.55 -7.20
CA ASP A 812 0.61 3.24 -6.70
C ASP A 812 0.94 1.76 -6.93
N ALA A 813 0.85 1.26 -8.17
CA ALA A 813 1.23 -0.12 -8.49
C ALA A 813 2.74 -0.37 -8.45
N SER A 814 3.52 0.64 -8.10
CA SER A 814 4.93 0.60 -7.71
C SER A 814 5.20 -0.19 -6.41
N THR A 815 4.20 -0.91 -5.89
CA THR A 815 4.13 -1.30 -4.47
C THR A 815 4.43 -2.75 -4.15
N ASP A 816 4.84 -3.52 -5.15
CA ASP A 816 5.37 -4.85 -4.94
C ASP A 816 6.88 -4.70 -4.67
N GLY A 817 7.24 -4.25 -3.46
CA GLY A 817 8.61 -3.97 -3.01
C GLY A 817 9.63 -5.11 -3.15
N TRP A 818 9.27 -6.23 -3.79
CA TRP A 818 10.20 -7.26 -4.24
C TRP A 818 11.23 -6.70 -5.20
N GLN A 819 10.87 -5.70 -6.00
CA GLN A 819 11.77 -5.08 -6.98
C GLN A 819 12.90 -4.35 -6.28
N ASP A 820 12.57 -3.50 -5.29
CA ASP A 820 13.55 -2.86 -4.41
C ASP A 820 14.32 -3.87 -3.55
N SER A 821 13.65 -4.94 -3.11
CA SER A 821 14.33 -6.02 -2.41
C SER A 821 15.11 -6.94 -3.34
N MET A 822 15.08 -6.76 -4.65
CA MET A 822 15.95 -7.44 -5.62
C MET A 822 17.25 -6.67 -5.87
N LYS A 823 17.27 -5.36 -5.56
CA LYS A 823 18.44 -4.48 -5.48
C LYS A 823 19.30 -4.90 -4.29
#